data_AF-A0A6A7ZIV9-F1
#
_entry.id   AF-A0A6A7ZIV9-F1
#
_cell.length_a   1.000
_cell.length_b   1.000
_cell.length_c   1.000
_cell.angle_alpha   90.00
_cell.angle_beta   90.00
_cell.angle_gamma   90.00
#
_symmetry.space_group_name_H-M   'P 1'
#
loop_
_entity.id
_entity.type
_entity.pdbx_description
1 polymer ?
#
loop_
_entity_poly.entity_id
_entity_poly.type
_entity_poly.pdbx_seq_one_letter_code
_entity_poly.pdbx_strand_id
1 'polypeptide(L)'
;MMLIWPYRPHPRDLALFIVAYVLGCGFAHALAIVPGTGISFWAPSGLFIATLALVQRQSWPWWLLAGCFAEMLSNVLWFHSPFPAAMLIYVGNALEAVIGASLVNWALKRSVRLETLREVLAFVVLGAGVAPVVSATVGSATLAWFGILSQTFTGAWPLWWIGDATGVLIVAPLAFVVIQNWRDKTELSAARLAEACVLGLIFLGVAALSLSGYLSFAYIIMPPLLWAAVRFEVKGAVVVLVLLTLITAIFTISGTSPFAGDDETQRHKQFMLQLFLAISAFSALIVAAISRQHQLALSNLQQSVATLRERERELSQIVNMVPVHIRRLTPEGEPTFFNKRLTDFFGLDLQQLEKPNASRLVTAVQTLVHPDDADSLLQAVRRSLATGEPYSIKYRMRRADGAYRWVDGRAEPLRDDSGTILQWFAISIDIDDEVRMQEALKQSERRYRELFHYMPIGLAQIDAGKLIPMFKELRAQGVVSLETYIEENPEFLSHALEALEVEEVNQHVIDMFRANSREEMGGSITRCWQPALATIRRSIEARYRGEKVFQEETRVARMDGSVMDVVFATAQPGAIADKSLVGFIDITERKRAEEALRTREREFSQLVNMVPSYLWRLTPDGVPNFLNQRLIDFLGPDVVNANVEGVHPLAAIIGAVVHPDDETRMSNALFHSVATGERFSMKYRLRRADGVYRWVEGSAEPMRDEEGRILQWYGLSHDIDDIMQVEEALRNSKQQLEQMIEAVPFSTLSFAPTGELTYVSKRYQDQAGAPGAQIKDFDALAREVAHPDDFPTMFARARQGFATGQPFVNRFRRRLKDGNYRWIEARAQPLRSADGPIVQWYFASIDIEEEMRAQEALRERERFLWQLVETLPAMIDCAAPNGEPVYRSQQLRDFLGYELEELDGGAKSRLDATLDAGVHPDDLAGVKEQYARSLESGEPYRRKHRLRRFDGEYRWIETRAAPMRDEKGAIVQWNVICLDVDREVRMQEELRLAQERLERAGQAASLAELSASIAHEVNQPLAAIVANSHACYRWLSADPVNIERAKITTERVIRDAKSAADVVSRIRALFKQSVENRRILVLSDVISEACSLIAAEALRRRIRLNIDVETNLSPVKVDRIQVQQVLVNLIRNGMEAMDPIEDNKTVDVRMHQVDDEVRIEIGDNGNGVAFPERIFEPFFTTKENGMGMGLAISRSIVEAHGGRLWAERNEPRGARFVFTLPIVAKGAT
;
A
#
# COMPACT_ATOMS: atom_id res chain seq x y z
N MET A 1 26.86 63.04 -5.79
CA MET A 1 28.13 62.63 -5.14
C MET A 1 27.87 62.16 -3.69
N MET A 2 26.98 61.17 -3.49
CA MET A 2 26.64 60.56 -2.18
C MET A 2 25.97 59.19 -2.40
N LEU A 3 26.65 58.26 -3.08
CA LEU A 3 26.12 56.89 -3.34
C LEU A 3 27.26 55.88 -3.56
N ILE A 4 28.27 55.88 -2.68
CA ILE A 4 29.47 55.02 -2.86
C ILE A 4 29.58 53.88 -1.82
N TRP A 5 28.92 53.92 -0.65
CA TRP A 5 29.01 52.84 0.35
C TRP A 5 27.64 52.41 0.91
N PRO A 6 26.97 51.41 0.32
CA PRO A 6 25.62 51.01 0.72
C PRO A 6 25.57 50.20 2.02
N TYR A 7 26.69 49.64 2.50
CA TYR A 7 26.71 48.77 3.69
C TYR A 7 27.65 49.32 4.76
N ARG A 8 27.09 50.02 5.75
CA ARG A 8 27.83 50.57 6.89
C ARG A 8 27.85 49.55 8.04
N PRO A 9 29.03 49.09 8.50
CA PRO A 9 29.14 48.24 9.69
C PRO A 9 28.60 48.94 10.95
N HIS A 10 28.19 48.15 11.94
CA HIS A 10 27.74 48.70 13.22
C HIS A 10 28.91 49.44 13.91
N PRO A 11 28.70 50.65 14.46
CA PRO A 11 29.78 51.46 15.03
C PRO A 11 30.50 50.75 16.19
N ARG A 12 29.79 49.91 16.93
CA ARG A 12 30.37 49.04 17.97
C ARG A 12 31.45 48.10 17.42
N ASP A 13 31.23 47.50 16.26
CA ASP A 13 32.13 46.50 15.69
C ASP A 13 33.41 47.17 15.17
N LEU A 14 33.27 48.36 14.57
CA LEU A 14 34.41 49.20 14.18
C LEU A 14 35.22 49.65 15.41
N ALA A 15 34.55 50.05 16.49
CA ALA A 15 35.22 50.43 17.74
C ALA A 15 35.98 49.25 18.38
N LEU A 16 35.36 48.06 18.42
CA LEU A 16 36.00 46.84 18.93
C LEU A 16 37.22 46.46 18.10
N PHE A 17 37.14 46.56 16.77
CA PHE A 17 38.28 46.32 15.88
C PHE A 17 39.41 47.32 16.12
N ILE A 18 39.11 48.62 16.22
CA ILE A 18 40.13 49.65 16.51
C ILE A 18 40.83 49.35 17.84
N VAL A 19 40.06 49.04 18.90
CA VAL A 19 40.63 48.70 20.22
C VAL A 19 41.50 47.45 20.14
N ALA A 20 41.01 46.38 19.52
CA ALA A 20 41.76 45.13 19.38
C ALA A 20 43.04 45.31 18.55
N TYR A 21 42.98 46.12 17.50
CA TYR A 21 44.13 46.46 16.64
C TYR A 21 45.18 47.24 17.43
N VAL A 22 44.79 48.30 18.17
CA VAL A 22 45.70 49.11 18.99
C VAL A 22 46.35 48.30 20.12
N LEU A 23 45.58 47.41 20.76
CA LEU A 23 46.11 46.49 21.77
C LEU A 23 47.09 45.48 21.15
N GLY A 24 46.79 44.97 19.95
CA GLY A 24 47.68 44.10 19.18
C GLY A 24 49.02 44.77 18.86
N CYS A 25 48.98 46.04 18.43
CA CYS A 25 50.18 46.87 18.23
C CYS A 25 50.97 47.06 19.53
N GLY A 26 50.30 47.34 20.65
CA GLY A 26 50.94 47.48 21.95
C GLY A 26 51.61 46.18 22.43
N PHE A 27 50.97 45.04 22.21
CA PHE A 27 51.56 43.73 22.52
C PHE A 27 52.80 43.43 21.66
N ALA A 28 52.72 43.73 20.36
CA ALA A 28 53.86 43.59 19.44
C ALA A 28 55.02 44.52 19.83
N HIS A 29 54.73 45.74 20.30
CA HIS A 29 55.71 46.68 20.81
C HIS A 29 56.36 46.18 22.12
N ALA A 30 55.57 45.64 23.05
CA ALA A 30 56.08 45.10 24.31
C ALA A 30 57.10 43.97 24.10
N LEU A 31 56.90 43.17 23.04
CA LEU A 31 57.83 42.13 22.61
C LEU A 31 59.15 42.67 22.01
N ALA A 32 59.18 43.93 21.59
CA ALA A 32 60.35 44.59 21.01
C ALA A 32 61.19 45.39 22.05
N ILE A 33 60.78 45.42 23.33
CA ILE A 33 61.44 46.19 24.41
C ILE A 33 62.82 45.60 24.79
N VAL A 34 63.12 44.34 24.43
CA VAL A 34 64.44 43.76 24.65
C VAL A 34 65.43 44.36 23.63
N PRO A 35 66.55 44.98 24.05
CA PRO A 35 67.54 45.56 23.14
C PRO A 35 67.98 44.53 22.08
N GLY A 36 68.01 44.93 20.81
CA GLY A 36 68.38 44.05 19.69
C GLY A 36 67.28 43.11 19.18
N THR A 37 66.11 43.05 19.82
CA THR A 37 64.93 42.33 19.29
C THR A 37 64.09 43.22 18.39
N GLY A 38 63.86 42.81 17.14
CA GLY A 38 62.82 43.42 16.32
C GLY A 38 61.43 42.97 16.79
N ILE A 39 60.38 43.50 16.16
CA ILE A 39 59.01 43.01 16.35
C ILE A 39 58.95 41.53 15.96
N SER A 40 58.75 40.66 16.95
CA SER A 40 58.77 39.21 16.74
C SER A 40 57.41 38.67 16.30
N PHE A 41 56.32 39.36 16.60
CA PHE A 41 54.97 38.90 16.37
C PHE A 41 54.07 40.10 16.07
N TRP A 42 53.45 40.12 14.88
CA TRP A 42 52.56 41.21 14.48
C TRP A 42 51.10 40.75 14.47
N ALA A 43 50.45 40.83 15.64
CA ALA A 43 49.03 40.50 15.79
C ALA A 43 48.06 41.22 14.82
N PRO A 44 48.27 42.51 14.47
CA PRO A 44 47.32 43.25 13.65
C PRO A 44 47.05 42.64 12.27
N SER A 45 48.06 42.08 11.58
CA SER A 45 47.85 41.47 10.25
C SER A 45 46.85 40.32 10.29
N GLY A 46 46.94 39.45 11.30
CA GLY A 46 45.98 38.35 11.49
C GLY A 46 44.56 38.84 11.80
N LEU A 47 44.42 39.83 12.66
CA LEU A 47 43.12 40.45 12.97
C LEU A 47 42.49 41.10 11.72
N PHE A 48 43.30 41.79 10.93
CA PHE A 48 42.84 42.53 9.76
C PHE A 48 42.38 41.60 8.63
N ILE A 49 43.19 40.57 8.31
CA ILE A 49 42.81 39.54 7.32
C ILE A 49 41.54 38.82 7.76
N ALA A 50 41.45 38.38 9.01
CA ALA A 50 40.26 37.67 9.51
C ALA A 50 38.99 38.53 9.40
N THR A 51 39.09 39.81 9.75
CA THR A 51 37.97 40.75 9.68
C THR A 51 37.50 40.90 8.24
N LEU A 52 38.39 41.19 7.29
CA LEU A 52 38.04 41.34 5.88
C LEU A 52 37.53 40.04 5.24
N ALA A 53 38.04 38.88 5.69
CA ALA A 53 37.61 37.58 5.21
C ALA A 53 36.16 37.23 5.65
N LEU A 54 35.72 37.69 6.82
CA LEU A 54 34.38 37.41 7.36
C LEU A 54 33.31 38.43 6.95
N VAL A 55 33.69 39.68 6.67
CA VAL A 55 32.75 40.76 6.34
C VAL A 55 32.54 40.87 4.83
N GLN A 56 31.39 41.42 4.43
CA GLN A 56 31.07 41.59 3.02
C GLN A 56 32.03 42.60 2.35
N ARG A 57 32.44 42.31 1.11
CA ARG A 57 33.37 43.16 0.32
C ARG A 57 32.92 44.62 0.21
N GLN A 58 31.62 44.88 0.19
CA GLN A 58 31.06 46.24 0.14
C GLN A 58 31.37 47.09 1.39
N SER A 59 31.65 46.44 2.52
CA SER A 59 31.99 47.11 3.78
C SER A 59 33.48 47.34 4.00
N TRP A 60 34.35 46.76 3.16
CA TRP A 60 35.82 46.83 3.31
C TRP A 60 36.35 48.26 3.46
N PRO A 61 35.87 49.28 2.73
CA PRO A 61 36.37 50.65 2.88
C PRO A 61 36.22 51.21 4.30
N TRP A 62 35.16 50.85 5.03
CA TRP A 62 34.98 51.26 6.43
C TRP A 62 36.01 50.62 7.36
N TRP A 63 36.33 49.34 7.14
CA TRP A 63 37.35 48.62 7.90
C TRP A 63 38.77 49.11 7.58
N LEU A 64 39.03 49.48 6.32
CA LEU A 64 40.29 50.13 5.92
C LEU A 64 40.42 51.50 6.60
N LEU A 65 39.38 52.33 6.61
CA LEU A 65 39.46 53.62 7.33
C LEU A 65 39.66 53.44 8.83
N ALA A 66 38.99 52.46 9.45
CA ALA A 66 39.17 52.12 10.85
C ALA A 66 40.59 51.60 11.14
N GLY A 67 41.15 50.75 10.27
CA GLY A 67 42.53 50.27 10.37
C GLY A 67 43.54 51.40 10.25
N CYS A 68 43.35 52.33 9.30
CA CYS A 68 44.19 53.51 9.15
C CYS A 68 44.21 54.37 10.42
N PHE A 69 43.03 54.60 11.01
CA PHE A 69 42.90 55.34 12.26
C PHE A 69 43.58 54.60 13.43
N ALA A 70 43.36 53.29 13.54
CA ALA A 70 43.96 52.44 14.57
C ALA A 70 45.49 52.41 14.47
N GLU A 71 46.05 52.27 13.27
CA GLU A 71 47.50 52.29 13.04
C GLU A 71 48.10 53.66 13.42
N MET A 72 47.45 54.76 13.03
CA MET A 72 47.95 56.10 13.36
C MET A 72 47.89 56.39 14.86
N LEU A 73 46.81 55.96 15.52
CA LEU A 73 46.69 56.02 16.97
C LEU A 73 47.76 55.16 17.65
N SER A 74 48.00 53.96 17.14
CA SER A 74 49.06 53.06 17.64
C SER A 74 50.45 53.65 17.47
N ASN A 75 50.72 54.33 16.34
CA ASN A 75 51.99 55.00 16.13
C ASN A 75 52.21 56.13 17.14
N VAL A 76 51.17 56.89 17.48
CA VAL A 76 51.24 57.96 18.50
C VAL A 76 51.46 57.39 19.90
N LEU A 77 50.87 56.23 20.21
CA LEU A 77 50.94 55.63 21.55
C LEU A 77 52.22 54.81 21.80
N TRP A 78 52.71 54.10 20.78
CA TRP A 78 53.72 53.05 20.96
C TRP A 78 55.02 53.28 20.17
N PHE A 79 54.94 53.66 18.89
CA PHE A 79 56.10 53.58 17.98
C PHE A 79 56.77 54.92 17.68
N HIS A 80 56.05 56.03 17.78
CA HIS A 80 56.51 57.40 17.53
C HIS A 80 57.30 57.59 16.21
N SER A 81 56.98 56.81 15.18
CA SER A 81 57.64 56.91 13.87
C SER A 81 57.17 58.14 13.10
N PRO A 82 57.99 58.69 12.17
CA PRO A 82 57.57 59.79 11.31
C PRO A 82 56.26 59.47 10.60
N PHE A 83 55.35 60.43 10.56
CA PHE A 83 54.01 60.23 9.99
C PHE A 83 54.03 59.63 8.56
N PRO A 84 54.91 60.08 7.62
CA PRO A 84 54.98 59.48 6.29
C PRO A 84 55.41 58.00 6.31
N ALA A 85 56.30 57.62 7.24
CA ALA A 85 56.74 56.24 7.39
C ALA A 85 55.62 55.36 7.97
N ALA A 86 54.91 55.83 8.99
CA ALA A 86 53.76 55.13 9.57
C ALA A 86 52.63 54.92 8.54
N MET A 87 52.36 55.91 7.68
CA MET A 87 51.39 55.79 6.60
C MET A 87 51.80 54.78 5.52
N LEU A 88 53.09 54.72 5.15
CA LEU A 88 53.56 53.74 4.17
C LEU A 88 53.51 52.30 4.72
N ILE A 89 53.88 52.12 6.00
CA ILE A 89 53.74 50.83 6.68
C ILE A 89 52.26 50.41 6.74
N TYR A 90 51.36 51.34 7.09
CA TYR A 90 49.92 51.09 7.05
C TYR A 90 49.43 50.62 5.67
N VAL A 91 49.85 51.31 4.60
CA VAL A 91 49.48 50.94 3.23
C VAL A 91 49.94 49.51 2.90
N GLY A 92 51.15 49.13 3.32
CA GLY A 92 51.65 47.76 3.20
C GLY A 92 50.75 46.73 3.91
N ASN A 93 50.43 46.97 5.18
CA ASN A 93 49.58 46.09 6.00
C ASN A 93 48.14 46.02 5.48
N ALA A 94 47.59 47.13 4.99
CA ALA A 94 46.26 47.19 4.39
C ALA A 94 46.19 46.41 3.07
N LEU A 95 47.23 46.52 2.22
CA LEU A 95 47.33 45.75 0.99
C LEU A 95 47.49 44.25 1.27
N GLU A 96 48.32 43.86 2.23
CA GLU A 96 48.40 42.49 2.75
C GLU A 96 46.99 42.00 3.14
N ALA A 97 46.27 42.76 3.97
CA ALA A 97 44.96 42.36 4.45
C ALA A 97 43.94 42.15 3.32
N VAL A 98 43.90 43.07 2.35
CA VAL A 98 43.01 43.02 1.18
C VAL A 98 43.36 41.85 0.27
N ILE A 99 44.64 41.63 -0.03
CA ILE A 99 45.10 40.54 -0.90
C ILE A 99 44.86 39.19 -0.23
N GLY A 100 45.24 39.05 1.05
CA GLY A 100 45.04 37.84 1.83
C GLY A 100 43.57 37.45 1.93
N ALA A 101 42.69 38.37 2.33
CA ALA A 101 41.26 38.10 2.39
C ALA A 101 40.66 37.81 1.01
N SER A 102 41.12 38.47 -0.06
CA SER A 102 40.65 38.23 -1.42
C SER A 102 41.02 36.85 -1.93
N LEU A 103 42.28 36.43 -1.76
CA LEU A 103 42.80 35.15 -2.21
C LEU A 103 42.16 33.99 -1.44
N VAL A 104 42.04 34.12 -0.11
CA VAL A 104 41.40 33.11 0.73
C VAL A 104 39.92 32.95 0.37
N ASN A 105 39.18 34.05 0.22
CA ASN A 105 37.78 33.99 -0.20
C ASN A 105 37.60 33.46 -1.63
N TRP A 106 38.53 33.78 -2.54
CA TRP A 106 38.51 33.27 -3.92
C TRP A 106 38.71 31.75 -3.96
N ALA A 107 39.68 31.23 -3.21
CA ALA A 107 39.97 29.79 -3.18
C ALA A 107 38.83 28.97 -2.55
N LEU A 108 38.10 29.54 -1.59
CA LEU A 108 37.10 28.82 -0.81
C LEU A 108 35.66 29.00 -1.31
N LYS A 109 35.35 30.03 -2.11
CA LYS A 109 34.01 30.36 -2.63
C LYS A 109 32.90 30.53 -1.56
N ARG A 110 33.23 30.40 -0.28
CA ARG A 110 32.36 30.50 0.90
C ARG A 110 33.11 31.17 2.05
N SER A 111 32.40 31.58 3.10
CA SER A 111 33.03 32.16 4.30
C SER A 111 33.94 31.15 5.01
N VAL A 112 35.10 31.64 5.46
CA VAL A 112 36.16 30.82 6.08
C VAL A 112 35.69 30.30 7.44
N ARG A 113 35.68 28.97 7.65
CA ARG A 113 35.35 28.34 8.94
C ARG A 113 36.48 27.50 9.53
N LEU A 114 37.51 27.19 8.73
CA LEU A 114 38.64 26.33 9.08
C LEU A 114 38.20 24.90 9.47
N GLU A 115 37.08 24.41 8.95
CA GLU A 115 36.51 23.10 9.33
C GLU A 115 37.09 21.94 8.53
N THR A 116 37.72 22.22 7.39
CA THR A 116 38.26 21.21 6.48
C THR A 116 39.74 21.45 6.22
N LEU A 117 40.46 20.39 5.90
CA LEU A 117 41.89 20.48 5.56
C LEU A 117 42.14 21.45 4.40
N ARG A 118 41.25 21.46 3.39
CA ARG A 118 41.34 22.38 2.25
C ARG A 118 41.24 23.85 2.68
N GLU A 119 40.37 24.17 3.64
CA GLU A 119 40.23 25.53 4.17
C GLU A 119 41.47 25.98 4.91
N VAL A 120 42.00 25.14 5.80
CA VAL A 120 43.23 25.45 6.53
C VAL A 120 44.42 25.60 5.59
N LEU A 121 44.59 24.70 4.61
CA LEU A 121 45.69 24.80 3.65
C LEU A 121 45.59 26.06 2.78
N ALA A 122 44.40 26.39 2.27
CA ALA A 122 44.20 27.62 1.51
C ALA A 122 44.50 28.87 2.36
N PHE A 123 44.07 28.88 3.61
CA PHE A 123 44.33 29.96 4.55
C PHE A 123 45.82 30.10 4.89
N VAL A 124 46.52 29.01 5.21
CA VAL A 124 47.96 29.03 5.51
C VAL A 124 48.75 29.53 4.30
N VAL A 125 48.52 28.93 3.12
CA VAL A 125 49.33 29.24 1.93
C VAL A 125 49.06 30.66 1.44
N LEU A 126 47.79 31.03 1.28
CA LEU A 126 47.42 32.32 0.67
C LEU A 126 47.41 33.47 1.68
N GLY A 127 46.90 33.21 2.89
CA GLY A 127 46.75 34.21 3.95
C GLY A 127 48.04 34.44 4.75
N ALA A 128 48.75 33.39 5.16
CA ALA A 128 49.96 33.52 5.97
C ALA A 128 51.27 33.38 5.18
N GLY A 129 51.26 32.72 4.01
CA GLY A 129 52.45 32.60 3.16
C GLY A 129 52.59 33.74 2.17
N VAL A 130 51.60 33.90 1.29
CA VAL A 130 51.66 34.82 0.14
C VAL A 130 51.35 36.27 0.51
N ALA A 131 50.27 36.53 1.26
CA ALA A 131 49.86 37.91 1.55
C ALA A 131 50.93 38.74 2.30
N PRO A 132 51.63 38.21 3.32
CA PRO A 132 52.62 38.98 4.08
C PRO A 132 53.87 39.37 3.28
N VAL A 133 54.07 38.82 2.08
CA VAL A 133 55.15 39.26 1.17
C VAL A 133 54.98 40.74 0.82
N VAL A 134 53.74 41.21 0.73
CA VAL A 134 53.41 42.60 0.39
C VAL A 134 53.78 43.56 1.52
N SER A 135 53.33 43.27 2.74
CA SER A 135 53.66 44.06 3.93
C SER A 135 55.16 44.04 4.22
N ALA A 136 55.80 42.86 4.16
CA ALA A 136 57.24 42.73 4.37
C ALA A 136 58.07 43.55 3.38
N THR A 137 57.66 43.59 2.10
CA THR A 137 58.34 44.35 1.07
C THR A 137 58.18 45.86 1.29
N VAL A 138 56.94 46.32 1.52
CA VAL A 138 56.66 47.76 1.72
C VAL A 138 57.26 48.25 3.05
N GLY A 139 57.09 47.49 4.13
CA GLY A 139 57.60 47.79 5.47
C GLY A 139 59.13 47.85 5.52
N SER A 140 59.81 46.85 4.96
CA SER A 140 61.28 46.83 4.92
C SER A 140 61.87 47.92 4.04
N ALA A 141 61.23 48.24 2.91
CA ALA A 141 61.63 49.37 2.07
C ALA A 141 61.46 50.71 2.80
N THR A 142 60.37 50.86 3.55
CA THR A 142 60.08 52.06 4.34
C THR A 142 61.10 52.23 5.48
N LEU A 143 61.41 51.16 6.22
CA LEU A 143 62.45 51.21 7.25
C LEU A 143 63.81 51.65 6.70
N ALA A 144 64.21 51.06 5.57
CA ALA A 144 65.48 51.38 4.92
C ALA A 144 65.50 52.82 4.39
N TRP A 145 64.40 53.30 3.82
CA TRP A 145 64.28 54.65 3.24
C TRP A 145 64.35 55.75 4.30
N PHE A 146 63.70 55.55 5.44
CA PHE A 146 63.66 56.54 6.53
C PHE A 146 64.76 56.35 7.58
N GLY A 147 65.66 55.37 7.41
CA GLY A 147 66.75 55.09 8.35
C GLY A 147 66.27 54.66 9.75
N ILE A 148 65.08 54.09 9.85
CA ILE A 148 64.46 53.72 11.13
C ILE A 148 65.16 52.45 11.66
N LEU A 149 65.62 52.50 12.91
CA LEU A 149 66.33 51.40 13.61
C LEU A 149 67.63 50.92 12.91
N SER A 150 68.20 51.71 11.99
CA SER A 150 69.43 51.38 11.24
C SER A 150 69.37 50.03 10.50
N GLN A 151 68.17 49.58 10.10
CA GLN A 151 67.97 48.30 9.42
C GLN A 151 68.16 48.42 7.89
N THR A 152 68.75 47.41 7.27
CA THR A 152 68.80 47.26 5.81
C THR A 152 67.59 46.48 5.30
N PHE A 153 67.19 46.69 4.04
CA PHE A 153 66.09 45.97 3.41
C PHE A 153 66.25 44.44 3.56
N THR A 154 67.44 43.91 3.24
CA THR A 154 67.73 42.47 3.29
C THR A 154 67.79 41.91 4.72
N GLY A 155 68.08 42.76 5.71
CA GLY A 155 68.07 42.37 7.12
C GLY A 155 66.68 42.37 7.73
N ALA A 156 65.82 43.31 7.34
CA ALA A 156 64.47 43.45 7.87
C ALA A 156 63.47 42.49 7.22
N TRP A 157 63.59 42.24 5.92
CA TRP A 157 62.56 41.54 5.13
C TRP A 157 62.20 40.13 5.64
N PRO A 158 63.15 39.24 5.96
CA PRO A 158 62.81 37.89 6.42
C PRO A 158 62.13 37.89 7.79
N LEU A 159 62.59 38.75 8.71
CA LEU A 159 62.03 38.88 10.06
C LEU A 159 60.62 39.48 10.03
N TRP A 160 60.40 40.43 9.11
CA TRP A 160 59.11 41.05 8.89
C TRP A 160 58.10 40.04 8.33
N TRP A 161 58.49 39.31 7.27
CA TRP A 161 57.62 38.33 6.63
C TRP A 161 57.18 37.22 7.60
N ILE A 162 58.12 36.63 8.35
CA ILE A 162 57.78 35.57 9.30
C ILE A 162 56.99 36.13 10.49
N GLY A 163 57.28 37.36 10.93
CA GLY A 163 56.54 38.04 12.00
C GLY A 163 55.06 38.25 11.66
N ASP A 164 54.77 38.73 10.45
CA ASP A 164 53.41 38.90 9.94
C ASP A 164 52.73 37.55 9.70
N ALA A 165 53.43 36.59 9.06
CA ALA A 165 52.91 35.23 8.84
C ALA A 165 52.51 34.54 10.16
N THR A 166 53.32 34.68 11.20
CA THR A 166 53.06 34.14 12.54
C THR A 166 51.87 34.83 13.20
N GLY A 167 51.78 36.16 13.04
CA GLY A 167 50.60 36.95 13.43
C GLY A 167 49.31 36.45 12.79
N VAL A 168 49.36 36.17 11.48
CA VAL A 168 48.23 35.62 10.73
C VAL A 168 47.86 34.22 11.19
N LEU A 169 48.82 33.32 11.38
CA LEU A 169 48.58 31.94 11.80
C LEU A 169 47.99 31.78 13.21
N ILE A 170 48.22 32.75 14.10
CA ILE A 170 47.75 32.67 15.48
C ILE A 170 46.50 33.52 15.70
N VAL A 171 46.53 34.78 15.25
CA VAL A 171 45.47 35.75 15.57
C VAL A 171 44.28 35.62 14.64
N ALA A 172 44.47 35.30 13.36
CA ALA A 172 43.33 35.17 12.45
C ALA A 172 42.43 33.98 12.81
N PRO A 173 42.94 32.77 13.12
CA PRO A 173 42.12 31.68 13.66
C PRO A 173 41.41 32.03 14.96
N LEU A 174 42.06 32.76 15.86
CA LEU A 174 41.42 33.28 17.07
C LEU A 174 40.25 34.21 16.74
N ALA A 175 40.47 35.15 15.84
CA ALA A 175 39.42 36.06 15.39
C ALA A 175 38.27 35.30 14.71
N PHE A 176 38.54 34.29 13.87
CA PHE A 176 37.50 33.44 13.28
C PHE A 176 36.66 32.75 14.36
N VAL A 177 37.31 32.11 15.35
CA VAL A 177 36.61 31.40 16.44
C VAL A 177 35.79 32.37 17.30
N VAL A 178 36.35 33.51 17.68
CA VAL A 178 35.66 34.50 18.54
C VAL A 178 34.50 35.14 17.79
N ILE A 179 34.70 35.62 16.57
CA ILE A 179 33.65 36.32 15.79
C ILE A 179 32.52 35.35 15.41
N GLN A 180 32.81 34.08 15.16
CA GLN A 180 31.80 33.06 14.84
C GLN A 180 31.04 32.58 16.09
N ASN A 181 31.72 32.26 17.18
CA ASN A 181 31.07 31.83 18.43
C ASN A 181 30.21 32.94 19.05
N TRP A 182 30.53 34.22 18.82
CA TRP A 182 29.70 35.31 19.31
C TRP A 182 28.37 35.43 18.55
N ARG A 183 28.29 34.86 17.33
CA ARG A 183 27.06 34.76 16.54
C ARG A 183 26.24 33.51 16.89
N ASP A 184 26.90 32.39 17.18
CA ASP A 184 26.26 31.13 17.52
C ASP A 184 26.24 30.92 19.05
N LYS A 185 25.12 31.23 19.72
CA LYS A 185 24.86 31.05 21.17
C LYS A 185 25.01 29.59 21.63
N THR A 186 26.23 29.06 21.66
CA THR A 186 26.51 27.68 22.03
C THR A 186 26.96 27.59 23.47
N GLU A 187 26.14 26.98 24.33
CA GLU A 187 26.49 26.70 25.73
C GLU A 187 27.44 25.48 25.81
N LEU A 188 28.58 25.66 26.46
CA LEU A 188 29.53 24.58 26.72
C LEU A 188 29.10 23.79 27.97
N SER A 189 29.00 22.47 27.86
CA SER A 189 28.70 21.60 29.01
C SER A 189 29.76 21.72 30.11
N ALA A 190 29.37 21.63 31.38
CA ALA A 190 30.27 21.70 32.54
C ALA A 190 31.43 20.68 32.48
N ALA A 191 31.19 19.48 31.96
CA ALA A 191 32.23 18.45 31.80
C ALA A 191 33.34 18.86 30.80
N ARG A 192 32.95 19.43 29.64
CA ARG A 192 33.92 19.94 28.65
C ARG A 192 34.71 21.15 29.18
N LEU A 193 34.10 21.99 30.00
CA LEU A 193 34.79 23.10 30.68
C LEU A 193 35.81 22.58 31.68
N ALA A 194 35.45 21.57 32.49
CA ALA A 194 36.36 20.94 33.44
C ALA A 194 37.56 20.28 32.74
N GLU A 195 37.33 19.52 31.67
CA GLU A 195 38.40 18.94 30.85
C GLU A 195 39.33 20.05 30.33
N ALA A 196 38.78 21.09 29.69
CA ALA A 196 39.55 22.20 29.15
C ALA A 196 40.40 22.92 30.22
N CYS A 197 39.87 23.10 31.44
CA CYS A 197 40.60 23.66 32.57
C CYS A 197 41.79 22.79 33.00
N VAL A 198 41.58 21.48 33.14
CA VAL A 198 42.65 20.52 33.49
C VAL A 198 43.76 20.54 32.45
N LEU A 199 43.40 20.62 31.17
CA LEU A 199 44.37 20.66 30.07
C LEU A 199 45.10 21.99 29.99
N GLY A 200 44.42 23.09 30.27
CA GLY A 200 45.06 24.38 30.46
C GLY A 200 46.11 24.32 31.56
N LEU A 201 45.81 23.71 32.71
CA LEU A 201 46.75 23.54 33.83
C LEU A 201 47.93 22.63 33.49
N ILE A 202 47.69 21.50 32.80
CA ILE A 202 48.75 20.60 32.33
C ILE A 202 49.66 21.35 31.35
N PHE A 203 49.08 22.09 30.40
CA PHE A 203 49.84 22.86 29.42
C PHE A 203 50.67 23.96 30.09
N LEU A 204 50.08 24.70 31.04
CA LEU A 204 50.77 25.71 31.85
C LEU A 204 51.91 25.10 32.67
N GLY A 205 51.69 23.95 33.31
CA GLY A 205 52.71 23.24 34.08
C GLY A 205 53.84 22.74 33.20
N VAL A 206 53.52 22.12 32.06
CA VAL A 206 54.51 21.65 31.07
C VAL A 206 55.31 22.80 30.49
N ALA A 207 54.67 23.91 30.14
CA ALA A 207 55.35 25.10 29.65
C ALA A 207 56.30 25.68 30.72
N ALA A 208 55.85 25.80 31.97
CA ALA A 208 56.67 26.29 33.08
C ALA A 208 57.88 25.38 33.39
N LEU A 209 57.69 24.06 33.39
CA LEU A 209 58.75 23.05 33.58
C LEU A 209 59.74 23.03 32.42
N SER A 210 59.26 23.23 31.20
CA SER A 210 60.12 23.24 30.02
C SER A 210 60.98 24.50 29.94
N LEU A 211 60.54 25.60 30.56
CA LEU A 211 61.24 26.88 30.58
C LEU A 211 62.20 27.03 31.77
N SER A 212 62.25 26.07 32.70
CA SER A 212 63.22 26.04 33.81
C SER A 212 64.57 25.39 33.43
N GLY A 213 64.78 25.05 32.15
CA GLY A 213 66.06 24.58 31.60
C GLY A 213 66.32 23.08 31.71
N TYR A 214 65.37 22.28 32.21
CA TYR A 214 65.58 20.84 32.43
C TYR A 214 65.48 19.97 31.15
N LEU A 215 64.77 20.39 30.10
CA LEU A 215 64.57 19.63 28.85
C LEU A 215 64.37 20.55 27.61
N SER A 216 64.53 19.99 26.40
CA SER A 216 64.40 20.73 25.13
C SER A 216 62.96 21.16 24.82
N PHE A 217 62.75 22.49 24.79
CA PHE A 217 61.46 23.16 24.79
C PHE A 217 60.47 22.78 23.66
N ALA A 218 60.99 22.53 22.45
CA ALA A 218 60.14 22.24 21.30
C ALA A 218 59.48 20.85 21.34
N TYR A 219 60.04 19.86 22.04
CA TYR A 219 59.56 18.48 21.99
C TYR A 219 58.48 18.15 23.02
N ILE A 220 58.46 18.85 24.16
CA ILE A 220 57.51 18.56 25.25
C ILE A 220 56.17 19.27 25.04
N ILE A 221 56.18 20.44 24.41
CA ILE A 221 54.95 21.23 24.23
C ILE A 221 54.11 20.77 23.02
N MET A 222 54.71 20.03 22.09
CA MET A 222 54.05 19.48 20.91
C MET A 222 52.97 18.43 21.25
N PRO A 223 53.23 17.38 22.07
CA PRO A 223 52.19 16.40 22.40
C PRO A 223 50.94 17.01 23.06
N PRO A 224 51.03 17.90 24.07
CA PRO A 224 49.86 18.59 24.62
C PRO A 224 49.12 19.46 23.59
N LEU A 225 49.86 20.17 22.73
CA LEU A 225 49.31 21.01 21.67
C LEU A 225 48.53 20.17 20.64
N LEU A 226 49.13 19.09 20.15
CA LEU A 226 48.51 18.17 19.20
C LEU A 226 47.33 17.44 19.82
N TRP A 227 47.45 17.02 21.08
CA TRP A 227 46.35 16.39 21.80
C TRP A 227 45.16 17.35 21.95
N ALA A 228 45.41 18.63 22.28
CA ALA A 228 44.35 19.65 22.35
C ALA A 228 43.71 19.90 20.97
N ALA A 229 44.51 19.89 19.89
CA ALA A 229 44.02 19.99 18.52
C ALA A 229 43.16 18.78 18.12
N VAL A 230 43.51 17.56 18.54
CA VAL A 230 42.70 16.37 18.28
C VAL A 230 41.40 16.40 19.09
N ARG A 231 41.48 16.72 20.39
CA ARG A 231 40.36 16.61 21.33
C ARG A 231 39.33 17.73 21.21
N PHE A 232 39.80 18.97 21.04
CA PHE A 232 38.95 20.17 21.01
C PHE A 232 38.99 20.88 19.66
N GLU A 233 39.50 20.20 18.63
CA GLU A 233 39.52 20.65 17.24
C GLU A 233 40.20 22.03 17.12
N VAL A 234 39.72 22.87 16.20
CA VAL A 234 40.32 24.19 15.93
C VAL A 234 40.22 25.12 17.15
N LYS A 235 39.14 25.04 17.92
CA LYS A 235 38.94 25.89 19.11
C LYS A 235 40.02 25.63 20.17
N GLY A 236 40.34 24.37 20.43
CA GLY A 236 41.40 23.99 21.35
C GLY A 236 42.79 24.35 20.84
N ALA A 237 43.08 24.04 19.58
CA ALA A 237 44.36 24.39 18.96
C ALA A 237 44.63 25.89 19.07
N VAL A 238 43.65 26.73 18.75
CA VAL A 238 43.75 28.19 18.82
C VAL A 238 44.03 28.69 20.24
N VAL A 239 43.29 28.21 21.24
CA VAL A 239 43.48 28.65 22.63
C VAL A 239 44.89 28.28 23.12
N VAL A 240 45.32 27.05 22.86
CA VAL A 240 46.66 26.59 23.26
C VAL A 240 47.76 27.33 22.52
N LEU A 241 47.58 27.65 21.23
CA LEU A 241 48.55 28.46 20.47
C LEU A 241 48.68 29.89 21.02
N VAL A 242 47.57 30.51 21.42
CA VAL A 242 47.58 31.85 22.04
C VAL A 242 48.29 31.80 23.39
N LEU A 243 47.99 30.80 24.23
CA LEU A 243 48.70 30.58 25.50
C LEU A 243 50.19 30.31 25.29
N LEU A 244 50.54 29.47 24.32
CA LEU A 244 51.93 29.20 23.93
C LEU A 244 52.65 30.49 23.55
N THR A 245 52.00 31.33 22.74
CA THR A 245 52.55 32.62 22.30
C THR A 245 52.74 33.57 23.46
N LEU A 246 51.75 33.69 24.36
CA LEU A 246 51.81 34.57 25.52
C LEU A 246 52.89 34.13 26.53
N ILE A 247 52.94 32.84 26.85
CA ILE A 247 53.96 32.28 27.75
C ILE A 247 55.34 32.48 27.12
N THR A 248 55.53 32.13 25.85
CA THR A 248 56.84 32.29 25.20
C THR A 248 57.24 33.77 25.14
N ALA A 249 56.28 34.69 24.94
CA ALA A 249 56.49 36.14 24.99
C ALA A 249 56.96 36.61 26.38
N ILE A 250 56.24 36.26 27.45
CA ILE A 250 56.58 36.66 28.83
C ILE A 250 57.98 36.18 29.20
N PHE A 251 58.32 34.92 28.92
CA PHE A 251 59.62 34.36 29.27
C PHE A 251 60.75 34.93 28.40
N THR A 252 60.46 35.31 27.15
CA THR A 252 61.45 35.98 26.29
C THR A 252 61.74 37.38 26.81
N ILE A 253 60.73 38.15 27.23
CA ILE A 253 60.90 39.45 27.90
C ILE A 253 61.64 39.31 29.24
N SER A 254 61.40 38.23 29.97
CA SER A 254 62.03 37.94 31.26
C SER A 254 63.49 37.46 31.14
N GLY A 255 63.98 37.19 29.93
CA GLY A 255 65.33 36.66 29.68
C GLY A 255 65.53 35.18 30.03
N THR A 256 64.47 34.48 30.43
CA THR A 256 64.51 33.07 30.88
C THR A 256 64.20 32.06 29.78
N SER A 257 63.85 32.54 28.59
CA SER A 257 63.50 31.73 27.42
C SER A 257 64.74 31.15 26.71
N PRO A 258 64.69 29.94 26.12
CA PRO A 258 65.71 29.42 25.20
C PRO A 258 65.95 30.32 23.98
N PHE A 259 64.98 31.19 23.68
CA PHE A 259 65.03 32.15 22.59
C PHE A 259 65.54 33.54 23.02
N ALA A 260 65.99 33.71 24.27
CA ALA A 260 66.71 34.89 24.72
C ALA A 260 68.23 34.66 24.66
N GLY A 261 68.99 35.65 24.19
CA GLY A 261 70.45 35.59 24.04
C GLY A 261 71.14 36.93 24.17
N ASP A 262 72.46 36.90 23.99
CA ASP A 262 73.33 38.07 23.89
C ASP A 262 73.12 38.80 22.56
N ASP A 263 73.56 40.06 22.49
CA ASP A 263 73.31 40.97 21.37
C ASP A 263 73.75 40.39 19.99
N GLU A 264 74.79 39.54 19.96
CA GLU A 264 75.28 38.89 18.74
C GLU A 264 74.37 37.74 18.27
N THR A 265 73.79 36.94 19.17
CA THR A 265 72.94 35.79 18.80
C THR A 265 71.45 36.11 18.76
N GLN A 266 71.04 37.30 19.22
CA GLN A 266 69.64 37.64 19.42
C GLN A 266 68.79 37.63 18.14
N ARG A 267 69.33 38.07 17.00
CA ARG A 267 68.61 37.98 15.71
C ARG A 267 68.33 36.54 15.29
N HIS A 268 69.29 35.65 15.49
CA HIS A 268 69.12 34.23 15.16
C HIS A 268 68.10 33.56 16.07
N LYS A 269 68.13 33.87 17.37
CA LYS A 269 67.15 33.35 18.34
C LYS A 269 65.74 33.89 18.10
N GLN A 270 65.61 35.15 17.70
CA GLN A 270 64.34 35.74 17.26
C GLN A 270 63.76 34.99 16.05
N PHE A 271 64.59 34.74 15.03
CA PHE A 271 64.19 33.96 13.87
C PHE A 271 63.70 32.56 14.26
N MET A 272 64.41 31.89 15.17
CA MET A 272 64.03 30.57 15.69
C MET A 272 62.71 30.60 16.49
N LEU A 273 62.46 31.65 17.27
CA LEU A 273 61.19 31.84 17.99
C LEU A 273 60.01 31.97 17.01
N GLN A 274 60.16 32.83 16.00
CA GLN A 274 59.12 33.05 14.98
C GLN A 274 58.83 31.77 14.20
N LEU A 275 59.89 31.07 13.77
CA LEU A 275 59.76 29.80 13.06
C LEU A 275 59.10 28.72 13.93
N PHE A 276 59.47 28.65 15.21
CA PHE A 276 58.86 27.74 16.17
C PHE A 276 57.36 28.00 16.31
N LEU A 277 56.94 29.26 16.51
CA LEU A 277 55.53 29.62 16.63
C LEU A 277 54.76 29.34 15.33
N ALA A 278 55.33 29.66 14.17
CA ALA A 278 54.72 29.39 12.87
C ALA A 278 54.52 27.89 12.61
N ILE A 279 55.55 27.06 12.84
CA ILE A 279 55.47 25.60 12.68
C ILE A 279 54.47 25.00 13.67
N SER A 280 54.46 25.47 14.91
CA SER A 280 53.52 25.04 15.95
C SER A 280 52.08 25.34 15.53
N ALA A 281 51.82 26.57 15.07
CA ALA A 281 50.51 26.99 14.61
C ALA A 281 50.05 26.20 13.38
N PHE A 282 50.91 26.06 12.39
CA PHE A 282 50.65 25.27 11.19
C PHE A 282 50.28 23.82 11.52
N SER A 283 51.10 23.15 12.34
CA SER A 283 50.91 21.74 12.70
C SER A 283 49.61 21.53 13.49
N ALA A 284 49.35 22.41 14.48
CA ALA A 284 48.15 22.32 15.30
C ALA A 284 46.86 22.57 14.49
N LEU A 285 46.86 23.53 13.57
CA LEU A 285 45.70 23.83 12.71
C LEU A 285 45.41 22.69 11.72
N ILE A 286 46.44 22.07 11.14
CA ILE A 286 46.25 20.91 10.24
C ILE A 286 45.64 19.74 11.00
N VAL A 287 46.21 19.38 12.15
CA VAL A 287 45.72 18.25 12.95
C VAL A 287 44.30 18.50 13.44
N ALA A 288 44.01 19.74 13.86
CA ALA A 288 42.66 20.15 14.23
C ALA A 288 41.64 20.00 13.08
N ALA A 289 42.02 20.38 11.86
CA ALA A 289 41.16 20.27 10.68
C ALA A 289 40.91 18.81 10.27
N ILE A 290 41.94 17.96 10.31
CA ILE A 290 41.82 16.53 10.02
C ILE A 290 40.92 15.86 11.06
N SER A 291 41.12 16.16 12.35
CA SER A 291 40.29 15.63 13.44
C SER A 291 38.82 16.04 13.26
N ARG A 292 38.55 17.33 12.98
CA ARG A 292 37.21 17.85 12.73
C ARG A 292 36.53 17.15 11.55
N GLN A 293 37.23 17.03 10.44
CA GLN A 293 36.71 16.40 9.22
C GLN A 293 36.37 14.93 9.45
N HIS A 294 37.18 14.21 10.22
CA HIS A 294 36.93 12.82 10.59
C HIS A 294 35.70 12.66 11.51
N GLN A 295 35.57 13.51 12.53
CA GLN A 295 34.41 13.50 13.44
C GLN A 295 33.10 13.80 12.71
N LEU A 296 33.09 14.78 11.80
CA LEU A 296 31.91 15.08 10.97
C LEU A 296 31.54 13.89 10.06
N ALA A 297 32.52 13.20 9.50
CA ALA A 297 32.27 12.01 8.68
C ALA A 297 31.64 10.87 9.49
N LEU A 298 32.14 10.61 10.71
CA LEU A 298 31.57 9.60 11.61
C LEU A 298 30.14 9.94 12.04
N SER A 299 29.86 11.21 12.36
CA SER A 299 28.51 11.64 12.74
C SER A 299 27.51 11.48 11.59
N ASN A 300 27.90 11.85 10.37
CA ASN A 300 27.08 11.65 9.17
C ASN A 300 26.82 10.16 8.90
N LEU A 301 27.82 9.29 9.12
CA LEU A 301 27.66 7.85 9.00
C LEU A 301 26.63 7.32 10.02
N GLN A 302 26.75 7.75 11.28
CA GLN A 302 25.81 7.36 12.33
C GLN A 302 24.39 7.85 12.06
N GLN A 303 24.22 9.09 11.59
CA GLN A 303 22.91 9.60 11.18
C GLN A 303 22.32 8.79 10.02
N SER A 304 23.13 8.47 9.01
CA SER A 304 22.68 7.67 7.87
C SER A 304 22.22 6.28 8.30
N VAL A 305 22.97 5.62 9.20
CA VAL A 305 22.58 4.32 9.78
C VAL A 305 21.30 4.44 10.63
N ALA A 306 21.14 5.51 11.40
CA ALA A 306 19.94 5.75 12.18
C ALA A 306 18.70 5.98 11.29
N THR A 307 18.84 6.78 10.23
CA THR A 307 17.78 7.00 9.23
C THR A 307 17.40 5.69 8.52
N LEU A 308 18.37 4.84 8.17
CA LEU A 308 18.09 3.52 7.60
C LEU A 308 17.31 2.63 8.57
N ARG A 309 17.69 2.60 9.85
CA ARG A 309 16.96 1.85 10.90
C ARG A 309 15.55 2.39 11.14
N GLU A 310 15.36 3.70 11.07
CA GLU A 310 14.04 4.33 11.20
C GLU A 310 13.15 3.99 10.00
N ARG A 311 13.70 4.01 8.78
CA ARG A 311 13.01 3.55 7.56
C ARG A 311 12.63 2.08 7.59
N GLU A 312 13.54 1.23 8.05
CA GLU A 312 13.26 -0.20 8.22
C GLU A 312 12.10 -0.45 9.21
N ARG A 313 12.04 0.33 10.30
CA ARG A 313 10.91 0.31 11.25
C ARG A 313 9.62 0.85 10.64
N GLU A 314 9.68 1.94 9.88
CA GLU A 314 8.52 2.53 9.19
C GLU A 314 7.91 1.52 8.20
N LEU A 315 8.74 0.90 7.35
CA LEU A 315 8.30 -0.14 6.42
C LEU A 315 7.72 -1.35 7.15
N SER A 316 8.36 -1.81 8.23
CA SER A 316 7.83 -2.89 9.06
C SER A 316 6.48 -2.54 9.69
N GLN A 317 6.27 -1.29 10.12
CA GLN A 317 4.99 -0.83 10.63
C GLN A 317 3.91 -0.82 9.55
N ILE A 318 4.20 -0.32 8.35
CA ILE A 318 3.25 -0.33 7.22
C ILE A 318 2.79 -1.76 6.92
N VAL A 319 3.73 -2.72 6.79
CA VAL A 319 3.43 -4.13 6.54
C VAL A 319 2.55 -4.76 7.64
N ASN A 320 2.71 -4.31 8.89
CA ASN A 320 1.90 -4.76 10.02
C ASN A 320 0.49 -4.13 10.08
N MET A 321 0.26 -3.01 9.41
CA MET A 321 -1.03 -2.31 9.39
C MET A 321 -1.96 -2.80 8.28
N VAL A 322 -1.42 -3.38 7.20
CA VAL A 322 -2.22 -3.95 6.10
C VAL A 322 -3.10 -5.09 6.63
N PRO A 323 -4.42 -5.12 6.33
CA PRO A 323 -5.36 -6.14 6.83
C PRO A 323 -5.24 -7.47 6.07
N VAL A 324 -4.01 -7.94 5.84
CA VAL A 324 -3.69 -9.16 5.09
C VAL A 324 -2.65 -9.95 5.87
N HIS A 325 -2.74 -11.27 5.84
CA HIS A 325 -1.74 -12.17 6.40
C HIS A 325 -0.54 -12.26 5.48
N ILE A 326 0.61 -11.74 5.88
CA ILE A 326 1.82 -11.67 5.03
C ILE A 326 2.91 -12.56 5.62
N ARG A 327 3.51 -13.38 4.77
CA ARG A 327 4.66 -14.22 5.10
C ARG A 327 5.74 -14.13 4.02
N ARG A 328 7.00 -14.03 4.43
CA ARG A 328 8.17 -14.07 3.54
C ARG A 328 8.85 -15.41 3.66
N LEU A 329 9.24 -16.01 2.55
CA LEU A 329 9.93 -17.30 2.50
C LEU A 329 11.27 -17.17 1.77
N THR A 330 12.23 -18.05 2.10
CA THR A 330 13.50 -18.20 1.36
C THR A 330 13.23 -18.71 -0.07
N PRO A 331 14.20 -18.68 -1.00
CA PRO A 331 14.06 -19.30 -2.33
C PRO A 331 13.56 -20.75 -2.28
N GLU A 332 13.97 -21.49 -1.24
CA GLU A 332 13.60 -22.90 -0.99
C GLU A 332 12.21 -23.06 -0.34
N GLY A 333 11.54 -21.95 -0.02
CA GLY A 333 10.20 -21.94 0.55
C GLY A 333 10.13 -21.99 2.07
N GLU A 334 11.23 -21.76 2.79
CA GLU A 334 11.20 -21.73 4.26
C GLU A 334 10.74 -20.37 4.80
N PRO A 335 9.70 -20.29 5.65
CA PRO A 335 9.24 -19.02 6.19
C PRO A 335 10.29 -18.35 7.10
N THR A 336 10.52 -17.05 6.87
CA THR A 336 11.49 -16.20 7.58
C THR A 336 10.87 -15.00 8.27
N PHE A 337 9.65 -14.61 7.91
CA PHE A 337 8.95 -13.48 8.49
C PHE A 337 7.43 -13.67 8.41
N PHE A 338 6.72 -13.33 9.48
CA PHE A 338 5.27 -13.18 9.56
C PHE A 338 4.96 -11.76 10.00
N ASN A 339 3.98 -11.11 9.36
CA ASN A 339 3.52 -9.82 9.85
C ASN A 339 2.66 -10.00 11.12
N LYS A 340 2.52 -8.92 11.90
CA LYS A 340 1.77 -8.92 13.16
C LYS A 340 0.34 -9.44 13.01
N ARG A 341 -0.35 -9.08 11.93
CA ARG A 341 -1.69 -9.61 11.64
C ARG A 341 -1.73 -11.12 11.57
N LEU A 342 -0.72 -11.74 10.94
CA LEU A 342 -0.64 -13.19 10.84
C LEU A 342 -0.34 -13.84 12.20
N THR A 343 0.59 -13.27 12.95
CA THR A 343 0.89 -13.72 14.32
C THR A 343 -0.34 -13.61 15.24
N ASP A 344 -1.06 -12.49 15.19
CA ASP A 344 -2.29 -12.25 15.97
C ASP A 344 -3.43 -13.19 15.54
N PHE A 345 -3.53 -13.50 14.24
CA PHE A 345 -4.54 -14.41 13.71
C PHE A 345 -4.36 -15.84 14.22
N PHE A 346 -3.10 -16.30 14.37
CA PHE A 346 -2.77 -17.65 14.83
C PHE A 346 -2.51 -17.78 16.33
N GLY A 347 -2.10 -16.69 16.99
CA GLY A 347 -1.55 -16.74 18.35
C GLY A 347 -0.21 -17.49 18.44
N LEU A 348 0.50 -17.63 17.31
CA LEU A 348 1.76 -18.38 17.20
C LEU A 348 2.82 -17.53 16.48
N ASP A 349 4.05 -17.58 16.98
CA ASP A 349 5.21 -16.91 16.37
C ASP A 349 6.09 -17.90 15.59
N LEU A 350 6.92 -17.36 14.68
CA LEU A 350 7.82 -18.11 13.80
C LEU A 350 8.77 -19.06 14.54
N GLN A 351 9.23 -18.67 15.74
CA GLN A 351 10.12 -19.48 16.57
C GLN A 351 9.43 -20.76 17.08
N GLN A 352 8.11 -20.73 17.26
CA GLN A 352 7.35 -21.89 17.75
C GLN A 352 7.12 -22.96 16.66
N LEU A 353 7.45 -22.64 15.41
CA LEU A 353 7.41 -23.56 14.27
C LEU A 353 8.76 -24.26 14.02
N GLU A 354 9.80 -23.96 14.80
CA GLU A 354 11.09 -24.65 14.72
C GLU A 354 11.01 -26.05 15.34
N LYS A 355 11.20 -27.08 14.51
CA LYS A 355 11.36 -28.47 14.94
C LYS A 355 12.68 -29.02 14.40
N PRO A 356 13.46 -29.79 15.20
CA PRO A 356 14.69 -30.40 14.72
C PRO A 356 14.42 -31.30 13.51
N ASN A 357 15.18 -31.12 12.42
CA ASN A 357 15.08 -31.89 11.18
C ASN A 357 13.71 -31.86 10.45
N ALA A 358 12.89 -30.82 10.65
CA ALA A 358 11.65 -30.64 9.89
C ALA A 358 11.56 -29.24 9.26
N SER A 359 11.03 -29.18 8.03
CA SER A 359 10.74 -27.93 7.34
C SER A 359 9.72 -27.09 8.14
N ARG A 360 10.01 -25.79 8.31
CA ARG A 360 9.08 -24.86 8.98
C ARG A 360 7.83 -24.68 8.13
N LEU A 361 7.96 -24.72 6.81
CA LEU A 361 6.82 -24.67 5.88
C LEU A 361 5.85 -25.83 6.10
N VAL A 362 6.36 -27.07 6.16
CA VAL A 362 5.51 -28.26 6.38
C VAL A 362 4.82 -28.20 7.74
N THR A 363 5.57 -27.82 8.77
CA THR A 363 5.04 -27.67 10.14
C THR A 363 3.96 -26.58 10.19
N ALA A 364 4.17 -25.46 9.49
CA ALA A 364 3.20 -24.38 9.40
C ALA A 364 1.90 -24.85 8.72
N VAL A 365 1.98 -25.53 7.58
CA VAL A 365 0.78 -26.02 6.89
C VAL A 365 0.02 -27.04 7.75
N GLN A 366 0.69 -28.01 8.34
CA GLN A 366 0.04 -29.02 9.18
C GLN A 366 -0.61 -28.46 10.45
N THR A 367 -0.07 -27.36 10.99
CA THR A 367 -0.57 -26.76 12.23
C THR A 367 -1.69 -25.74 11.98
N LEU A 368 -1.58 -25.01 10.87
CA LEU A 368 -2.36 -23.78 10.63
C LEU A 368 -3.45 -23.95 9.56
N VAL A 369 -3.45 -25.06 8.81
CA VAL A 369 -4.41 -25.34 7.74
C VAL A 369 -5.29 -26.51 8.12
N HIS A 370 -6.54 -26.50 7.66
CA HIS A 370 -7.46 -27.60 7.88
C HIS A 370 -6.89 -28.91 7.30
N PRO A 371 -7.00 -30.06 8.01
CA PRO A 371 -6.42 -31.33 7.57
C PRO A 371 -6.76 -31.72 6.13
N ASP A 372 -8.03 -31.59 5.71
CA ASP A 372 -8.45 -31.92 4.34
C ASP A 372 -7.79 -31.05 3.25
N ASP A 373 -7.35 -29.83 3.60
CA ASP A 373 -6.82 -28.86 2.64
C ASP A 373 -5.27 -28.84 2.64
N ALA A 374 -4.64 -29.40 3.68
CA ALA A 374 -3.21 -29.32 3.93
C ALA A 374 -2.36 -29.96 2.81
N ASP A 375 -2.76 -31.14 2.33
CA ASP A 375 -2.05 -31.85 1.26
C ASP A 375 -2.11 -31.10 -0.07
N SER A 376 -3.29 -30.56 -0.39
CA SER A 376 -3.52 -29.77 -1.61
C SER A 376 -2.66 -28.50 -1.61
N LEU A 377 -2.58 -27.81 -0.46
CA LEU A 377 -1.74 -26.63 -0.32
C LEU A 377 -0.25 -26.96 -0.43
N LEU A 378 0.21 -28.04 0.22
CA LEU A 378 1.61 -28.47 0.13
C LEU A 378 2.02 -28.81 -1.30
N GLN A 379 1.15 -29.47 -2.06
CA GLN A 379 1.40 -29.75 -3.48
C GLN A 379 1.49 -28.46 -4.32
N ALA A 380 0.56 -27.52 -4.11
CA ALA A 380 0.57 -26.24 -4.82
C ALA A 380 1.84 -25.43 -4.52
N VAL A 381 2.25 -25.35 -3.25
CA VAL A 381 3.47 -24.66 -2.82
C VAL A 381 4.71 -25.34 -3.41
N ARG A 382 4.84 -26.67 -3.33
CA ARG A 382 5.99 -27.40 -3.89
C ARG A 382 6.11 -27.22 -5.40
N ARG A 383 5.00 -27.27 -6.12
CA ARG A 383 4.97 -27.00 -7.56
C ARG A 383 5.46 -25.58 -7.85
N SER A 384 4.95 -24.60 -7.12
CA SER A 384 5.34 -23.19 -7.28
C SER A 384 6.82 -22.96 -7.00
N LEU A 385 7.37 -23.55 -5.94
CA LEU A 385 8.81 -23.48 -5.64
C LEU A 385 9.66 -24.14 -6.74
N ALA A 386 9.20 -25.25 -7.32
CA ALA A 386 9.93 -25.96 -8.36
C ALA A 386 9.87 -25.28 -9.73
N THR A 387 8.73 -24.68 -10.10
CA THR A 387 8.56 -24.02 -11.40
C THR A 387 8.93 -22.54 -11.37
N GLY A 388 8.93 -21.92 -10.19
CA GLY A 388 9.06 -20.47 -10.05
C GLY A 388 7.80 -19.70 -10.45
N GLU A 389 6.68 -20.37 -10.72
CA GLU A 389 5.41 -19.73 -11.06
C GLU A 389 4.61 -19.39 -9.78
N PRO A 390 3.86 -18.28 -9.74
CA PRO A 390 2.99 -17.96 -8.63
C PRO A 390 1.85 -18.98 -8.49
N TYR A 391 1.36 -19.18 -7.27
CA TYR A 391 0.13 -19.95 -7.01
C TYR A 391 -0.96 -19.07 -6.43
N SER A 392 -2.22 -19.45 -6.67
CA SER A 392 -3.41 -18.96 -5.97
C SER A 392 -4.29 -20.14 -5.61
N ILE A 393 -4.66 -20.26 -4.34
CA ILE A 393 -5.45 -21.38 -3.82
C ILE A 393 -6.29 -20.94 -2.64
N LYS A 394 -7.55 -21.39 -2.61
CA LYS A 394 -8.45 -21.21 -1.47
C LYS A 394 -8.35 -22.41 -0.53
N TYR A 395 -8.17 -22.16 0.75
CA TYR A 395 -8.08 -23.20 1.78
C TYR A 395 -8.58 -22.68 3.12
N ARG A 396 -8.90 -23.58 4.04
CA ARG A 396 -9.31 -23.23 5.39
C ARG A 396 -8.11 -23.09 6.30
N MET A 397 -8.02 -21.96 6.96
CA MET A 397 -6.94 -21.60 7.88
C MET A 397 -7.49 -21.51 9.30
N ARG A 398 -6.75 -22.08 10.26
CA ARG A 398 -7.13 -22.13 11.67
C ARG A 398 -6.80 -20.81 12.35
N ARG A 399 -7.76 -20.23 13.05
CA ARG A 399 -7.60 -19.03 13.88
C ARG A 399 -7.18 -19.40 15.30
N ALA A 400 -6.66 -18.44 16.06
CA ALA A 400 -6.20 -18.60 17.45
C ALA A 400 -7.27 -19.19 18.41
N ASP A 401 -8.56 -18.95 18.15
CA ASP A 401 -9.70 -19.51 18.90
C ASP A 401 -10.01 -20.97 18.52
N GLY A 402 -9.31 -21.52 17.54
CA GLY A 402 -9.49 -22.87 17.02
C GLY A 402 -10.51 -22.99 15.89
N ALA A 403 -11.23 -21.93 15.52
CA ALA A 403 -12.16 -21.94 14.40
C ALA A 403 -11.42 -21.92 13.05
N TYR A 404 -11.96 -22.59 12.04
CA TYR A 404 -11.44 -22.55 10.68
C TYR A 404 -12.19 -21.48 9.88
N ARG A 405 -11.45 -20.64 9.15
CA ARG A 405 -12.01 -19.65 8.21
C ARG A 405 -11.43 -19.85 6.82
N TRP A 406 -12.22 -19.57 5.79
CA TRP A 406 -11.73 -19.60 4.42
C TRP A 406 -10.77 -18.45 4.13
N VAL A 407 -9.63 -18.76 3.52
CA VAL A 407 -8.68 -17.78 3.03
C VAL A 407 -8.35 -18.01 1.55
N ASP A 408 -8.11 -16.93 0.81
CA ASP A 408 -7.47 -16.97 -0.51
C ASP A 408 -5.97 -16.69 -0.32
N GLY A 409 -5.14 -17.72 -0.52
CA GLY A 409 -3.70 -17.60 -0.42
C GLY A 409 -3.03 -17.48 -1.77
N ARG A 410 -2.07 -16.56 -1.87
CA ARG A 410 -1.27 -16.31 -3.07
C ARG A 410 0.20 -16.21 -2.73
N ALA A 411 1.09 -16.59 -3.65
CA ALA A 411 2.52 -16.35 -3.50
C ALA A 411 3.17 -15.91 -4.80
N GLU A 412 4.10 -14.97 -4.70
CA GLU A 412 4.88 -14.41 -5.81
C GLU A 412 6.38 -14.40 -5.48
N PRO A 413 7.27 -14.71 -6.45
CA PRO A 413 8.72 -14.67 -6.25
C PRO A 413 9.27 -13.26 -6.51
N LEU A 414 10.12 -12.78 -5.61
CA LEU A 414 11.02 -11.66 -5.87
C LEU A 414 12.26 -12.20 -6.57
N ARG A 415 12.60 -11.61 -7.72
CA ARG A 415 13.74 -12.02 -8.56
C ARG A 415 14.77 -10.90 -8.65
N ASP A 416 16.03 -11.26 -8.85
CA ASP A 416 17.08 -10.33 -9.25
C ASP A 416 17.06 -10.05 -10.77
N ASP A 417 17.95 -9.18 -11.23
CA ASP A 417 18.08 -8.80 -12.65
C ASP A 417 18.48 -9.99 -13.57
N SER A 418 18.98 -11.10 -13.00
CA SER A 418 19.32 -12.33 -13.74
C SER A 418 18.14 -13.31 -13.84
N GLY A 419 17.02 -13.02 -13.17
CA GLY A 419 15.85 -13.89 -13.08
C GLY A 419 15.91 -14.91 -11.95
N THR A 420 16.96 -14.90 -11.13
CA THR A 420 17.14 -15.80 -9.99
C THR A 420 16.20 -15.39 -8.85
N ILE A 421 15.51 -16.36 -8.24
CA ILE A 421 14.58 -16.09 -7.14
C ILE A 421 15.39 -15.78 -5.87
N LEU A 422 15.23 -14.56 -5.35
CA LEU A 422 15.83 -14.14 -4.09
C LEU A 422 14.99 -14.55 -2.89
N GLN A 423 13.65 -14.42 -3.00
CA GLN A 423 12.70 -14.58 -1.90
C GLN A 423 11.30 -14.85 -2.45
N TRP A 424 10.42 -15.44 -1.65
CA TRP A 424 8.98 -15.54 -1.96
C TRP A 424 8.16 -14.67 -0.99
N PHE A 425 7.17 -13.96 -1.52
CA PHE A 425 6.17 -13.26 -0.73
C PHE A 425 4.84 -13.97 -0.89
N ALA A 426 4.30 -14.48 0.22
CA ALA A 426 2.98 -15.08 0.23
C ALA A 426 2.02 -14.26 1.09
N ILE A 427 0.80 -14.11 0.60
CA ILE A 427 -0.29 -13.44 1.28
C ILE A 427 -1.45 -14.41 1.49
N SER A 428 -2.28 -14.16 2.48
CA SER A 428 -3.56 -14.85 2.66
C SER A 428 -4.63 -13.86 3.10
N ILE A 429 -5.74 -13.82 2.37
CA ILE A 429 -6.84 -12.88 2.60
C ILE A 429 -8.02 -13.67 3.16
N ASP A 430 -8.62 -13.24 4.26
CA ASP A 430 -9.85 -13.84 4.79
C ASP A 430 -11.01 -13.57 3.81
N ILE A 431 -11.64 -14.65 3.32
CA ILE A 431 -12.75 -14.61 2.36
C ILE A 431 -13.99 -15.34 2.91
N ASP A 432 -14.02 -15.64 4.20
CA ASP A 432 -15.08 -16.46 4.80
C ASP A 432 -16.47 -15.82 4.64
N ASP A 433 -16.57 -14.50 4.74
CA ASP A 433 -17.83 -13.78 4.58
C ASP A 433 -18.33 -13.85 3.11
N GLU A 434 -17.42 -13.75 2.14
CA GLU A 434 -17.73 -13.87 0.70
C GLU A 434 -18.22 -15.29 0.36
N VAL A 435 -17.54 -16.32 0.89
CA VAL A 435 -17.92 -17.73 0.66
C VAL A 435 -19.32 -17.99 1.22
N ARG A 436 -19.64 -17.48 2.42
CA ARG A 436 -20.98 -17.62 3.02
C ARG A 436 -22.07 -16.93 2.21
N MET A 437 -21.81 -15.76 1.65
CA MET A 437 -22.78 -15.03 0.81
C MET A 437 -23.09 -15.79 -0.48
N GLN A 438 -22.07 -16.34 -1.15
CA GLN A 438 -22.26 -17.15 -2.36
C GLN A 438 -23.05 -18.43 -2.09
N GLU A 439 -22.81 -19.07 -0.94
CA GLU A 439 -23.51 -20.29 -0.55
C GLU A 439 -24.98 -20.03 -0.16
N ALA A 440 -25.27 -18.90 0.48
CA ALA A 440 -26.63 -18.43 0.74
C ALA A 440 -27.41 -18.13 -0.56
N LEU A 441 -26.76 -17.55 -1.57
CA LEU A 441 -27.36 -17.32 -2.89
C LEU A 441 -27.74 -18.63 -3.58
N LYS A 442 -26.82 -19.61 -3.63
CA LYS A 442 -27.08 -20.94 -4.18
C LYS A 442 -28.23 -21.67 -3.46
N GLN A 443 -28.33 -21.54 -2.14
CA GLN A 443 -29.44 -22.12 -1.38
C GLN A 443 -30.78 -21.44 -1.70
N SER A 444 -30.79 -20.13 -1.92
CA SER A 444 -31.99 -19.39 -2.34
C SER A 444 -32.47 -19.83 -3.74
N GLU A 445 -31.56 -19.97 -4.70
CA GLU A 445 -31.87 -20.47 -6.05
C GLU A 445 -32.43 -21.89 -6.05
N ARG A 446 -31.84 -22.78 -5.24
CA ARG A 446 -32.34 -24.15 -5.08
C ARG A 446 -33.75 -24.18 -4.48
N ARG A 447 -34.02 -23.34 -3.48
CA ARG A 447 -35.34 -23.21 -2.85
C ARG A 447 -36.43 -22.76 -3.84
N TYR A 448 -36.11 -21.84 -4.75
CA TYR A 448 -37.03 -21.42 -5.81
C TYR A 448 -37.38 -22.56 -6.78
N ARG A 449 -36.38 -23.31 -7.26
CA ARG A 449 -36.61 -24.47 -8.15
C ARG A 449 -37.47 -25.55 -7.48
N GLU A 450 -37.19 -25.86 -6.21
CA GLU A 450 -37.99 -26.83 -5.45
C GLU A 450 -39.45 -26.36 -5.30
N LEU A 451 -39.69 -25.09 -4.95
CA LEU A 451 -41.05 -24.55 -4.87
C LEU A 451 -41.79 -24.62 -6.21
N PHE A 452 -41.16 -24.29 -7.34
CA PHE A 452 -41.83 -24.36 -8.65
C PHE A 452 -42.25 -25.80 -9.01
N HIS A 453 -41.38 -26.79 -8.81
CA HIS A 453 -41.64 -28.18 -9.22
C HIS A 453 -42.66 -28.92 -8.34
N TYR A 454 -42.74 -28.62 -7.03
CA TYR A 454 -43.60 -29.34 -6.07
C TYR A 454 -44.97 -28.69 -5.81
N MET A 455 -45.33 -27.60 -6.51
CA MET A 455 -46.65 -26.99 -6.36
C MET A 455 -47.78 -27.92 -6.85
N PRO A 456 -48.88 -28.09 -6.09
CA PRO A 456 -50.00 -28.97 -6.44
C PRO A 456 -50.99 -28.34 -7.45
N ILE A 457 -50.53 -27.35 -8.22
CA ILE A 457 -51.27 -26.65 -9.27
C ILE A 457 -50.39 -26.68 -10.51
N GLY A 458 -50.97 -26.83 -11.70
CA GLY A 458 -50.19 -26.88 -12.93
C GLY A 458 -49.61 -25.51 -13.23
N LEU A 459 -48.28 -25.34 -13.14
CA LEU A 459 -47.58 -24.11 -13.48
C LEU A 459 -46.65 -24.30 -14.69
N ALA A 460 -46.73 -23.37 -15.64
CA ALA A 460 -45.88 -23.30 -16.83
C ALA A 460 -45.29 -21.89 -16.98
N GLN A 461 -44.01 -21.78 -17.31
CA GLN A 461 -43.36 -20.56 -17.77
C GLN A 461 -43.36 -20.55 -19.30
N ILE A 462 -43.95 -19.50 -19.87
CA ILE A 462 -44.07 -19.29 -21.31
C ILE A 462 -43.20 -18.09 -21.70
N ASP A 463 -42.34 -18.30 -22.68
CA ASP A 463 -41.62 -17.24 -23.37
C ASP A 463 -42.55 -16.58 -24.39
N ALA A 464 -42.68 -15.27 -24.27
CA ALA A 464 -43.44 -14.40 -25.16
C ALA A 464 -42.55 -13.32 -25.79
N GLY A 465 -41.23 -13.45 -25.70
CA GLY A 465 -40.25 -12.55 -26.29
C GLY A 465 -40.44 -12.36 -27.79
N LYS A 466 -40.93 -13.38 -28.52
CA LYS A 466 -41.27 -13.28 -29.95
C LYS A 466 -42.58 -12.52 -30.22
N LEU A 467 -43.50 -12.51 -29.26
CA LEU A 467 -44.80 -11.83 -29.36
C LEU A 467 -44.68 -10.32 -29.07
N ILE A 468 -43.72 -9.90 -28.24
CA ILE A 468 -43.52 -8.48 -27.87
C ILE A 468 -43.18 -7.58 -29.09
N PRO A 469 -42.24 -7.95 -29.99
CA PRO A 469 -41.98 -7.18 -31.20
C PRO A 469 -43.21 -7.06 -32.10
N MET A 470 -44.01 -8.12 -32.24
CA MET A 470 -45.25 -8.10 -33.02
C MET A 470 -46.24 -7.07 -32.46
N PHE A 471 -46.40 -7.04 -31.13
CA PHE A 471 -47.23 -6.02 -30.48
C PHE A 471 -46.67 -4.61 -30.64
N LYS A 472 -45.35 -4.44 -30.60
CA LYS A 472 -44.70 -3.13 -30.80
C LYS A 472 -44.93 -2.60 -32.21
N GLU A 473 -44.86 -3.47 -33.22
CA GLU A 473 -45.13 -3.14 -34.62
C GLU A 473 -46.59 -2.75 -34.84
N LEU A 474 -47.55 -3.52 -34.31
CA LEU A 474 -48.97 -3.19 -34.39
C LEU A 474 -49.31 -1.85 -33.73
N ARG A 475 -48.70 -1.57 -32.57
CA ARG A 475 -48.85 -0.26 -31.90
C ARG A 475 -48.25 0.87 -32.74
N ALA A 476 -47.12 0.65 -33.42
CA ALA A 476 -46.52 1.63 -34.30
C ALA A 476 -47.40 1.92 -35.54
N GLN A 477 -48.14 0.92 -36.01
CA GLN A 477 -49.14 1.04 -37.09
C GLN A 477 -50.47 1.68 -36.63
N GLY A 478 -50.59 2.05 -35.35
CA GLY A 478 -51.78 2.72 -34.81
C GLY A 478 -52.93 1.79 -34.46
N VAL A 479 -52.69 0.47 -34.35
CA VAL A 479 -53.73 -0.50 -33.97
C VAL A 479 -54.09 -0.34 -32.50
N VAL A 480 -55.28 0.18 -32.20
CA VAL A 480 -55.75 0.43 -30.82
C VAL A 480 -56.49 -0.77 -30.23
N SER A 481 -57.22 -1.54 -31.07
CA SER A 481 -57.96 -2.74 -30.67
C SER A 481 -57.38 -3.96 -31.39
N LEU A 482 -56.77 -4.87 -30.62
CA LEU A 482 -56.30 -6.13 -31.19
C LEU A 482 -57.46 -7.05 -31.59
N GLU A 483 -58.60 -6.93 -30.91
CA GLU A 483 -59.82 -7.69 -31.21
C GLU A 483 -60.30 -7.43 -32.65
N THR A 484 -60.46 -6.14 -32.99
CA THR A 484 -60.88 -5.70 -34.33
C THR A 484 -59.82 -6.04 -35.38
N TYR A 485 -58.54 -5.90 -35.03
CA TYR A 485 -57.44 -6.24 -35.94
C TYR A 485 -57.37 -7.75 -36.27
N ILE A 486 -57.60 -8.63 -35.28
CA ILE A 486 -57.65 -10.09 -35.49
C ILE A 486 -58.86 -10.48 -36.35
N GLU A 487 -59.99 -9.80 -36.22
CA GLU A 487 -61.16 -10.04 -37.08
C GLU A 487 -60.91 -9.68 -38.54
N GLU A 488 -60.18 -8.59 -38.78
CA GLU A 488 -59.76 -8.17 -40.12
C GLU A 488 -58.58 -9.00 -40.65
N ASN A 489 -57.75 -9.55 -39.75
CA ASN A 489 -56.52 -10.30 -40.07
C ASN A 489 -56.43 -11.61 -39.26
N PRO A 490 -57.28 -12.61 -39.56
CA PRO A 490 -57.37 -13.84 -38.76
C PRO A 490 -56.06 -14.66 -38.72
N GLU A 491 -55.21 -14.53 -39.75
CA GLU A 491 -53.87 -15.14 -39.82
C GLU A 491 -52.94 -14.68 -38.68
N PHE A 492 -53.15 -13.49 -38.11
CA PHE A 492 -52.33 -12.97 -37.01
C PHE A 492 -52.43 -13.82 -35.74
N LEU A 493 -53.63 -14.33 -35.41
CA LEU A 493 -53.84 -15.12 -34.20
C LEU A 493 -53.03 -16.42 -34.25
N SER A 494 -52.95 -17.07 -35.41
CA SER A 494 -52.14 -18.27 -35.62
C SER A 494 -50.65 -17.98 -35.41
N HIS A 495 -50.12 -16.91 -36.03
CA HIS A 495 -48.73 -16.50 -35.82
C HIS A 495 -48.43 -16.09 -34.37
N ALA A 496 -49.38 -15.44 -33.69
CA ALA A 496 -49.24 -15.05 -32.29
C ALA A 496 -49.22 -16.26 -31.35
N LEU A 497 -49.97 -17.33 -31.65
CA LEU A 497 -49.95 -18.58 -30.89
C LEU A 497 -48.69 -19.41 -31.15
N GLU A 498 -48.15 -19.38 -32.36
CA GLU A 498 -46.85 -19.98 -32.69
C GLU A 498 -45.68 -19.26 -32.00
N ALA A 499 -45.80 -17.95 -31.77
CA ALA A 499 -44.79 -17.16 -31.07
C ALA A 499 -44.73 -17.39 -29.54
N LEU A 500 -45.72 -18.07 -28.96
CA LEU A 500 -45.76 -18.43 -27.54
C LEU A 500 -45.19 -19.83 -27.31
N GLU A 501 -44.04 -19.90 -26.66
CA GLU A 501 -43.30 -21.15 -26.43
C GLU A 501 -43.23 -21.50 -24.95
N VAL A 502 -43.50 -22.76 -24.62
CA VAL A 502 -43.32 -23.27 -23.25
C VAL A 502 -41.84 -23.45 -22.96
N GLU A 503 -41.30 -22.71 -22.00
CA GLU A 503 -39.90 -22.76 -21.56
C GLU A 503 -39.70 -23.78 -20.43
N GLU A 504 -40.61 -23.78 -19.46
CA GLU A 504 -40.52 -24.63 -18.27
C GLU A 504 -41.91 -25.00 -17.75
N VAL A 505 -42.09 -26.24 -17.31
CA VAL A 505 -43.32 -26.70 -16.67
C VAL A 505 -42.99 -27.43 -15.38
N ASN A 506 -43.86 -27.32 -14.39
CA ASN A 506 -43.76 -28.12 -13.18
C ASN A 506 -44.31 -29.55 -13.40
N GLN A 507 -44.04 -30.45 -12.45
CA GLN A 507 -44.43 -31.85 -12.60
C GLN A 507 -45.95 -32.02 -12.71
N HIS A 508 -46.71 -31.18 -12.02
CA HIS A 508 -48.17 -31.24 -12.02
C HIS A 508 -48.78 -30.93 -13.40
N VAL A 509 -48.18 -30.04 -14.21
CA VAL A 509 -48.61 -29.82 -15.61
C VAL A 509 -48.41 -31.08 -16.44
N ILE A 510 -47.28 -31.78 -16.29
CA ILE A 510 -46.99 -33.01 -17.03
C ILE A 510 -48.06 -34.07 -16.71
N ASP A 511 -48.36 -34.25 -15.43
CA ASP A 511 -49.36 -35.23 -14.96
C ASP A 511 -50.78 -34.85 -15.43
N MET A 512 -51.17 -33.58 -15.28
CA MET A 512 -52.51 -33.08 -15.60
C MET A 512 -52.80 -33.07 -17.11
N PHE A 513 -51.83 -32.69 -17.94
CA PHE A 513 -51.94 -32.77 -19.40
C PHE A 513 -51.63 -34.16 -19.96
N ARG A 514 -51.27 -35.13 -19.11
CA ARG A 514 -50.90 -36.51 -19.47
C ARG A 514 -49.77 -36.59 -20.49
N ALA A 515 -48.76 -35.73 -20.33
CA ALA A 515 -47.55 -35.77 -21.14
C ALA A 515 -46.58 -36.85 -20.61
N ASN A 516 -45.82 -37.47 -21.49
CA ASN A 516 -44.81 -38.48 -21.15
C ASN A 516 -43.50 -37.85 -20.65
N SER A 517 -43.21 -36.61 -21.06
CA SER A 517 -42.03 -35.88 -20.58
C SER A 517 -42.23 -34.36 -20.60
N ARG A 518 -41.29 -33.65 -19.97
CA ARG A 518 -41.21 -32.19 -20.06
C ARG A 518 -40.93 -31.71 -21.48
N GLU A 519 -40.10 -32.41 -22.26
CA GLU A 519 -39.83 -32.02 -23.65
C GLU A 519 -41.08 -32.16 -24.51
N GLU A 520 -41.94 -33.16 -24.22
CA GLU A 520 -43.21 -33.31 -24.93
C GLU A 520 -44.10 -32.10 -24.73
N MET A 521 -44.05 -31.42 -23.58
CA MET A 521 -44.77 -30.16 -23.31
C MET A 521 -44.12 -28.91 -23.91
N GLY A 522 -42.87 -28.98 -24.36
CA GLY A 522 -42.13 -27.88 -24.97
C GLY A 522 -42.62 -27.49 -26.37
N GLY A 523 -42.34 -26.26 -26.79
CA GLY A 523 -42.74 -25.71 -28.10
C GLY A 523 -44.07 -24.95 -28.09
N SER A 524 -44.70 -24.81 -29.26
CA SER A 524 -45.92 -24.01 -29.41
C SER A 524 -47.09 -24.58 -28.63
N ILE A 525 -47.79 -23.70 -27.91
CA ILE A 525 -48.97 -24.06 -27.10
C ILE A 525 -50.22 -24.38 -27.92
N THR A 526 -50.23 -24.11 -29.23
CA THR A 526 -51.40 -24.16 -30.12
C THR A 526 -52.19 -25.46 -30.05
N ARG A 527 -51.52 -26.59 -29.86
CA ARG A 527 -52.15 -27.93 -29.78
C ARG A 527 -53.11 -28.08 -28.59
N CYS A 528 -52.83 -27.46 -27.44
CA CYS A 528 -53.62 -27.61 -26.22
C CYS A 528 -54.88 -26.73 -26.23
N TRP A 529 -54.91 -25.71 -27.10
CA TRP A 529 -55.94 -24.67 -27.12
C TRP A 529 -57.02 -24.88 -28.18
N GLN A 530 -56.94 -25.92 -29.01
CA GLN A 530 -57.94 -26.24 -30.04
C GLN A 530 -59.39 -26.26 -29.53
N PRO A 531 -59.73 -26.83 -28.35
CA PRO A 531 -61.12 -26.85 -27.85
C PRO A 531 -61.66 -25.48 -27.41
N ALA A 532 -60.77 -24.49 -27.22
CA ALA A 532 -61.12 -23.17 -26.69
C ALA A 532 -60.18 -22.05 -27.19
N LEU A 533 -60.00 -21.97 -28.52
CA LEU A 533 -59.19 -20.92 -29.17
C LEU A 533 -59.65 -19.49 -28.81
N ALA A 534 -60.94 -19.32 -28.50
CA ALA A 534 -61.49 -18.03 -28.09
C ALA A 534 -60.93 -17.54 -26.75
N THR A 535 -60.65 -18.43 -25.79
CA THR A 535 -60.10 -18.05 -24.49
C THR A 535 -58.63 -17.61 -24.61
N ILE A 536 -57.82 -18.31 -25.41
CA ILE A 536 -56.42 -17.91 -25.62
C ILE A 536 -56.30 -16.63 -26.45
N ARG A 537 -57.20 -16.39 -27.42
CA ARG A 537 -57.33 -15.10 -28.12
C ARG A 537 -57.53 -13.97 -27.11
N ARG A 538 -58.51 -14.10 -26.20
CA ARG A 538 -58.78 -13.09 -25.15
C ARG A 538 -57.59 -12.88 -24.21
N SER A 539 -56.82 -13.92 -23.92
CA SER A 539 -55.59 -13.82 -23.11
C SER A 539 -54.49 -13.02 -23.82
N ILE A 540 -54.29 -13.24 -25.12
CA ILE A 540 -53.34 -12.47 -25.96
C ILE A 540 -53.80 -11.01 -26.08
N GLU A 541 -55.10 -10.76 -26.24
CA GLU A 541 -55.69 -9.43 -26.25
C GLU A 541 -55.50 -8.70 -24.92
N ALA A 542 -55.74 -9.39 -23.79
CA ALA A 542 -55.48 -8.88 -22.46
C ALA A 542 -54.01 -8.46 -22.30
N ARG A 543 -53.08 -9.29 -22.78
CA ARG A 543 -51.65 -8.95 -22.81
C ARG A 543 -51.35 -7.73 -23.70
N TYR A 544 -51.97 -7.61 -24.87
CA TYR A 544 -51.81 -6.44 -25.72
C TYR A 544 -52.33 -5.15 -25.08
N ARG A 545 -53.38 -5.23 -24.25
CA ARG A 545 -53.87 -4.11 -23.43
C ARG A 545 -52.97 -3.80 -22.23
N GLY A 546 -51.95 -4.62 -21.97
CA GLY A 546 -51.03 -4.47 -20.85
C GLY A 546 -51.57 -5.03 -19.53
N GLU A 547 -52.59 -5.88 -19.58
CA GLU A 547 -53.12 -6.56 -18.39
C GLU A 547 -52.06 -7.54 -17.85
N LYS A 548 -51.74 -7.40 -16.57
CA LYS A 548 -50.70 -8.21 -15.90
C LYS A 548 -51.19 -9.61 -15.52
N VAL A 549 -52.51 -9.80 -15.41
CA VAL A 549 -53.16 -11.06 -15.04
C VAL A 549 -54.41 -11.26 -15.89
N PHE A 550 -54.65 -12.49 -16.35
CA PHE A 550 -55.87 -12.92 -17.05
C PHE A 550 -56.32 -14.27 -16.47
N GLN A 551 -57.62 -14.49 -16.26
CA GLN A 551 -58.16 -15.76 -15.74
C GLN A 551 -59.54 -16.08 -16.34
N GLU A 552 -59.78 -17.34 -16.71
CA GLU A 552 -61.06 -17.80 -17.27
C GLU A 552 -61.27 -19.32 -17.05
N GLU A 553 -62.52 -19.75 -16.85
CA GLU A 553 -62.88 -21.17 -16.95
C GLU A 553 -63.00 -21.57 -18.41
N THR A 554 -62.29 -22.61 -18.82
CA THR A 554 -62.21 -23.00 -20.22
C THR A 554 -61.94 -24.49 -20.38
N ARG A 555 -61.81 -24.94 -21.62
CA ARG A 555 -61.51 -26.33 -21.94
C ARG A 555 -60.20 -26.40 -22.70
N VAL A 556 -59.31 -27.26 -22.22
CA VAL A 556 -58.01 -27.49 -22.86
C VAL A 556 -57.90 -28.96 -23.25
N ALA A 557 -57.21 -29.22 -24.35
CA ALA A 557 -56.88 -30.56 -24.79
C ALA A 557 -55.68 -31.08 -24.01
N ARG A 558 -55.78 -32.32 -23.53
CA ARG A 558 -54.68 -33.12 -23.01
C ARG A 558 -53.88 -33.73 -24.17
N MET A 559 -52.69 -34.22 -23.90
CA MET A 559 -51.80 -34.81 -24.90
C MET A 559 -52.36 -36.09 -25.54
N ASP A 560 -53.25 -36.81 -24.83
CA ASP A 560 -53.96 -38.00 -25.32
C ASP A 560 -55.22 -37.67 -26.16
N GLY A 561 -55.49 -36.38 -26.42
CA GLY A 561 -56.65 -35.91 -27.18
C GLY A 561 -57.93 -35.78 -26.36
N SER A 562 -57.96 -36.18 -25.09
CA SER A 562 -59.10 -35.93 -24.22
C SER A 562 -59.17 -34.46 -23.80
N VAL A 563 -60.37 -33.95 -23.56
CA VAL A 563 -60.58 -32.55 -23.15
C VAL A 563 -60.83 -32.50 -21.65
N MET A 564 -60.22 -31.54 -20.97
CA MET A 564 -60.46 -31.24 -19.55
C MET A 564 -61.01 -29.83 -19.38
N ASP A 565 -61.95 -29.68 -18.45
CA ASP A 565 -62.40 -28.37 -17.98
C ASP A 565 -61.37 -27.85 -16.97
N VAL A 566 -60.84 -26.65 -17.19
CA VAL A 566 -59.84 -26.02 -16.32
C VAL A 566 -60.14 -24.57 -16.03
N VAL A 567 -59.68 -24.09 -14.88
CA VAL A 567 -59.44 -22.66 -14.66
C VAL A 567 -58.04 -22.34 -15.18
N PHE A 568 -57.97 -21.54 -16.23
CA PHE A 568 -56.72 -21.06 -16.81
C PHE A 568 -56.40 -19.67 -16.28
N ALA A 569 -55.17 -19.44 -15.86
CA ALA A 569 -54.69 -18.13 -15.43
C ALA A 569 -53.31 -17.81 -16.03
N THR A 570 -53.05 -16.56 -16.41
CA THR A 570 -51.73 -16.09 -16.84
C THR A 570 -51.33 -14.87 -16.03
N ALA A 571 -50.08 -14.79 -15.58
CA ALA A 571 -49.52 -13.68 -14.82
C ALA A 571 -48.13 -13.27 -15.34
N GLN A 572 -47.85 -11.97 -15.36
CA GLN A 572 -46.57 -11.41 -15.81
C GLN A 572 -45.71 -10.93 -14.62
N PRO A 573 -44.58 -11.59 -14.31
CA PRO A 573 -43.67 -11.13 -13.26
C PRO A 573 -42.94 -9.86 -13.71
N GLY A 574 -43.03 -8.77 -12.93
CA GLY A 574 -42.60 -7.42 -13.33
C GLY A 574 -41.10 -7.20 -13.60
N ALA A 575 -40.24 -8.20 -13.41
CA ALA A 575 -38.79 -8.09 -13.63
C ALA A 575 -38.33 -8.49 -15.05
N ILE A 576 -39.16 -9.25 -15.81
CA ILE A 576 -38.77 -9.88 -17.09
C ILE A 576 -40.00 -9.85 -18.01
N ALA A 577 -40.11 -8.82 -18.88
CA ALA A 577 -41.32 -8.54 -19.66
C ALA A 577 -41.65 -9.61 -20.72
N ASP A 578 -40.63 -10.34 -21.15
CA ASP A 578 -40.61 -11.45 -22.10
C ASP A 578 -41.15 -12.76 -21.54
N LYS A 579 -41.32 -12.91 -20.22
CA LYS A 579 -41.79 -14.16 -19.61
C LYS A 579 -43.18 -14.06 -19.00
N SER A 580 -43.92 -15.17 -19.00
CA SER A 580 -45.24 -15.27 -18.35
C SER A 580 -45.39 -16.57 -17.60
N LEU A 581 -45.92 -16.48 -16.39
CA LEU A 581 -46.28 -17.65 -15.58
C LEU A 581 -47.76 -17.98 -15.82
N VAL A 582 -48.04 -19.22 -16.17
CA VAL A 582 -49.37 -19.71 -16.52
C VAL A 582 -49.77 -20.81 -15.54
N GLY A 583 -50.98 -20.73 -15.01
CA GLY A 583 -51.58 -21.67 -14.08
C GLY A 583 -52.78 -22.40 -14.67
N PHE A 584 -52.96 -23.68 -14.30
CA PHE A 584 -54.10 -24.51 -14.67
C PHE A 584 -54.63 -25.30 -13.45
N ILE A 585 -55.96 -25.34 -13.28
CA ILE A 585 -56.66 -26.09 -12.22
C ILE A 585 -57.81 -26.91 -12.86
N ASP A 586 -57.85 -28.24 -12.72
CA ASP A 586 -58.88 -29.13 -13.30
C ASP A 586 -60.22 -29.10 -12.51
N ILE A 587 -61.35 -28.98 -13.21
CA ILE A 587 -62.72 -28.91 -12.64
C ILE A 587 -63.71 -29.94 -13.26
N THR A 588 -63.21 -30.93 -14.01
CA THR A 588 -64.02 -31.84 -14.86
C THR A 588 -65.03 -32.71 -14.08
N GLU A 589 -64.65 -33.25 -12.92
CA GLU A 589 -65.52 -34.14 -12.13
C GLU A 589 -66.74 -33.42 -11.55
N ARG A 590 -66.61 -32.11 -11.27
CA ARG A 590 -67.69 -31.31 -10.68
C ARG A 590 -68.89 -31.17 -11.63
N LYS A 591 -68.65 -31.06 -12.95
CA LYS A 591 -69.72 -30.84 -13.94
C LYS A 591 -70.51 -32.10 -14.30
N ARG A 592 -69.90 -33.28 -14.33
CA ARG A 592 -70.58 -34.53 -14.73
C ARG A 592 -71.64 -35.01 -13.74
N ALA A 593 -71.52 -34.66 -12.47
CA ALA A 593 -72.46 -35.05 -11.43
C ALA A 593 -73.80 -34.30 -11.50
N GLU A 594 -73.82 -33.07 -12.04
CA GLU A 594 -75.03 -32.23 -12.07
C GLU A 594 -76.01 -32.57 -13.21
N GLU A 595 -75.53 -33.17 -14.31
CA GLU A 595 -76.36 -33.40 -15.51
C GLU A 595 -77.16 -34.71 -15.48
N ALA A 596 -76.72 -35.74 -14.76
CA ALA A 596 -77.37 -37.06 -14.75
C ALA A 596 -78.65 -37.14 -13.89
N LEU A 597 -78.81 -36.27 -12.89
CA LEU A 597 -79.96 -36.30 -11.97
C LEU A 597 -81.26 -35.74 -12.59
N ARG A 598 -81.14 -34.88 -13.61
CA ARG A 598 -82.22 -34.01 -14.06
C ARG A 598 -83.26 -34.64 -15.00
N THR A 599 -83.06 -35.85 -15.52
CA THR A 599 -83.83 -36.32 -16.70
C THR A 599 -84.94 -37.35 -16.40
N ARG A 600 -85.04 -37.93 -15.20
CA ARG A 600 -86.02 -39.00 -14.90
C ARG A 600 -87.12 -38.69 -13.89
N GLU A 601 -86.91 -37.74 -12.97
CA GLU A 601 -88.00 -37.09 -12.19
C GLU A 601 -88.97 -36.30 -13.06
N ARG A 602 -88.60 -36.17 -14.34
CA ARG A 602 -89.27 -35.36 -15.31
C ARG A 602 -90.72 -35.80 -15.49
N GLU A 603 -91.15 -36.82 -16.19
CA GLU A 603 -92.50 -36.65 -16.78
C GLU A 603 -93.77 -36.57 -15.89
N PHE A 604 -93.91 -37.30 -14.78
CA PHE A 604 -95.18 -37.25 -13.98
C PHE A 604 -95.04 -36.48 -12.67
N SER A 605 -93.87 -36.54 -12.04
CA SER A 605 -93.47 -35.58 -11.03
C SER A 605 -93.36 -34.17 -11.63
N GLN A 606 -93.07 -34.00 -12.92
CA GLN A 606 -93.05 -32.67 -13.54
C GLN A 606 -94.37 -31.95 -13.36
N LEU A 607 -95.53 -32.52 -13.62
CA LEU A 607 -96.74 -31.70 -13.59
C LEU A 607 -97.11 -31.21 -12.17
N VAL A 608 -96.90 -32.04 -11.14
CA VAL A 608 -97.24 -31.69 -9.73
C VAL A 608 -96.05 -31.08 -8.95
N ASN A 609 -94.79 -31.34 -9.31
CA ASN A 609 -93.59 -30.65 -8.79
C ASN A 609 -93.24 -29.37 -9.58
N MET A 610 -93.82 -29.16 -10.77
CA MET A 610 -93.70 -27.87 -11.46
C MET A 610 -94.51 -26.77 -10.76
N VAL A 611 -95.44 -27.11 -9.86
CA VAL A 611 -96.01 -26.14 -8.93
C VAL A 611 -94.92 -25.77 -7.90
N PRO A 612 -94.47 -24.50 -7.82
CA PRO A 612 -93.35 -24.10 -6.98
C PRO A 612 -93.74 -23.93 -5.50
N SER A 613 -94.46 -24.91 -4.95
CA SER A 613 -94.86 -24.95 -3.54
C SER A 613 -94.81 -26.39 -3.01
N TYR A 614 -94.58 -26.51 -1.71
CA TYR A 614 -94.66 -27.75 -0.93
C TYR A 614 -96.13 -28.13 -0.73
N LEU A 615 -96.63 -29.14 -1.44
CA LEU A 615 -98.06 -29.49 -1.43
C LEU A 615 -98.29 -30.71 -0.57
N TRP A 616 -99.32 -30.64 0.27
CA TRP A 616 -99.76 -31.74 1.13
C TRP A 616 -101.28 -31.85 1.17
N ARG A 617 -101.76 -33.03 1.56
CA ARG A 617 -103.18 -33.34 1.67
C ARG A 617 -103.46 -34.18 2.90
N LEU A 618 -104.49 -33.81 3.66
CA LEU A 618 -104.95 -34.55 4.83
C LEU A 618 -106.38 -35.07 4.61
N THR A 619 -106.75 -36.11 5.34
CA THR A 619 -108.13 -36.60 5.51
C THR A 619 -108.95 -35.66 6.41
N PRO A 620 -110.29 -35.83 6.52
CA PRO A 620 -111.14 -35.00 7.38
C PRO A 620 -110.68 -34.96 8.84
N ASP A 621 -110.17 -36.09 9.34
CA ASP A 621 -109.68 -36.25 10.71
C ASP A 621 -108.24 -35.73 10.89
N GLY A 622 -107.66 -35.14 9.84
CA GLY A 622 -106.32 -34.53 9.88
C GLY A 622 -105.17 -35.50 9.59
N VAL A 623 -105.40 -36.70 9.05
CA VAL A 623 -104.33 -37.67 8.74
C VAL A 623 -103.75 -37.41 7.33
N PRO A 624 -102.42 -37.24 7.15
CA PRO A 624 -101.81 -37.05 5.83
C PRO A 624 -102.02 -38.25 4.90
N ASN A 625 -102.45 -37.98 3.66
CA ASN A 625 -102.68 -39.02 2.65
C ASN A 625 -102.10 -38.70 1.26
N PHE A 626 -101.44 -37.55 1.10
CA PHE A 626 -100.63 -37.22 -0.08
C PHE A 626 -99.66 -36.08 0.24
N LEU A 627 -98.43 -36.16 -0.28
CA LEU A 627 -97.41 -35.10 -0.26
C LEU A 627 -96.76 -35.08 -1.65
N ASN A 628 -96.48 -33.91 -2.24
CA ASN A 628 -95.73 -33.85 -3.49
C ASN A 628 -94.24 -34.11 -3.24
N GLN A 629 -93.49 -34.49 -4.29
CA GLN A 629 -92.07 -34.84 -4.15
C GLN A 629 -91.27 -33.66 -3.57
N ARG A 630 -91.57 -32.42 -3.98
CA ARG A 630 -90.96 -31.21 -3.39
C ARG A 630 -91.06 -31.16 -1.87
N LEU A 631 -92.17 -31.62 -1.28
CA LEU A 631 -92.34 -31.63 0.18
C LEU A 631 -91.72 -32.88 0.84
N ILE A 632 -91.73 -34.03 0.16
CA ILE A 632 -91.09 -35.25 0.66
C ILE A 632 -89.55 -35.11 0.64
N ASP A 633 -88.98 -34.57 -0.43
CA ASP A 633 -87.54 -34.24 -0.54
C ASP A 633 -87.16 -33.17 0.45
N PHE A 634 -88.06 -32.20 0.65
CA PHE A 634 -87.84 -31.18 1.66
C PHE A 634 -87.78 -31.83 3.04
N LEU A 635 -88.75 -32.62 3.51
CA LEU A 635 -88.79 -33.08 4.92
C LEU A 635 -87.95 -34.33 5.24
N GLY A 636 -87.67 -35.15 4.25
CA GLY A 636 -87.00 -36.43 4.40
C GLY A 636 -87.99 -37.60 4.52
N PRO A 637 -87.74 -38.73 3.83
CA PRO A 637 -88.71 -39.83 3.69
C PRO A 637 -88.95 -40.63 4.98
N ASP A 638 -87.95 -40.70 5.87
CA ASP A 638 -88.05 -41.39 7.16
C ASP A 638 -89.08 -40.75 8.08
N VAL A 639 -89.24 -39.43 7.95
CA VAL A 639 -90.16 -38.67 8.78
C VAL A 639 -91.61 -38.77 8.30
N VAL A 640 -91.81 -38.93 6.99
CA VAL A 640 -93.11 -39.04 6.34
C VAL A 640 -93.80 -40.39 6.63
N ASN A 641 -93.03 -41.45 6.90
CA ASN A 641 -93.52 -42.80 7.18
C ASN A 641 -93.44 -43.20 8.67
N ALA A 642 -93.07 -42.27 9.55
CA ALA A 642 -92.94 -42.53 10.98
C ALA A 642 -94.33 -42.72 11.61
N ASN A 643 -94.69 -43.97 11.91
CA ASN A 643 -95.92 -44.29 12.62
C ASN A 643 -95.57 -44.56 14.09
N VAL A 644 -95.92 -43.63 14.98
CA VAL A 644 -95.69 -43.77 16.43
C VAL A 644 -96.97 -44.33 17.05
N GLU A 645 -96.89 -45.53 17.64
CA GLU A 645 -98.06 -46.17 18.28
C GLU A 645 -98.66 -45.26 19.37
N GLY A 646 -99.94 -44.93 19.22
CA GLY A 646 -100.70 -44.10 20.17
C GLY A 646 -100.64 -42.57 19.94
N VAL A 647 -99.92 -42.08 18.93
CA VAL A 647 -99.85 -40.65 18.58
C VAL A 647 -100.54 -40.40 17.24
N HIS A 648 -101.26 -39.27 17.11
CA HIS A 648 -101.89 -38.92 15.84
C HIS A 648 -100.83 -38.72 14.75
N PRO A 649 -100.95 -39.32 13.55
CA PRO A 649 -99.89 -39.32 12.52
C PRO A 649 -99.39 -37.93 12.12
N LEU A 650 -100.29 -36.94 12.06
CA LEU A 650 -99.93 -35.55 11.81
C LEU A 650 -99.09 -34.92 12.94
N ALA A 651 -99.38 -35.25 14.20
CA ALA A 651 -98.63 -34.71 15.35
C ALA A 651 -97.20 -35.28 15.37
N ALA A 652 -97.03 -36.55 15.02
CA ALA A 652 -95.72 -37.17 14.90
C ALA A 652 -94.87 -36.52 13.80
N ILE A 653 -95.47 -36.17 12.65
CA ILE A 653 -94.78 -35.47 11.57
C ILE A 653 -94.38 -34.06 12.01
N ILE A 654 -95.29 -33.29 12.62
CA ILE A 654 -95.01 -31.92 13.09
C ILE A 654 -93.84 -31.91 14.09
N GLY A 655 -93.84 -32.80 15.09
CA GLY A 655 -92.76 -32.85 16.09
C GLY A 655 -91.41 -33.31 15.56
N ALA A 656 -91.38 -33.94 14.39
CA ALA A 656 -90.13 -34.41 13.79
C ALA A 656 -89.52 -33.39 12.79
N VAL A 657 -90.35 -32.58 12.13
CA VAL A 657 -89.90 -31.69 11.03
C VAL A 657 -90.03 -30.21 11.31
N VAL A 658 -90.82 -29.77 12.27
CA VAL A 658 -90.95 -28.34 12.58
C VAL A 658 -89.90 -27.98 13.62
N HIS A 659 -89.31 -26.79 13.51
CA HIS A 659 -88.32 -26.35 14.51
C HIS A 659 -88.93 -26.38 15.91
N PRO A 660 -88.22 -26.89 16.96
CA PRO A 660 -88.78 -27.05 18.30
C PRO A 660 -89.44 -25.77 18.85
N ASP A 661 -88.83 -24.60 18.63
CA ASP A 661 -89.41 -23.30 19.00
C ASP A 661 -90.77 -22.99 18.34
N ASP A 662 -91.04 -23.53 17.15
CA ASP A 662 -92.23 -23.27 16.35
C ASP A 662 -93.28 -24.41 16.46
N GLU A 663 -92.88 -25.60 16.93
CA GLU A 663 -93.66 -26.84 16.96
C GLU A 663 -94.99 -26.69 17.72
N THR A 664 -94.93 -26.22 18.97
CA THR A 664 -96.12 -26.11 19.84
C THR A 664 -97.12 -25.12 19.26
N ARG A 665 -96.62 -24.01 18.69
CA ARG A 665 -97.45 -22.96 18.09
C ARG A 665 -98.13 -23.45 16.81
N MET A 666 -97.40 -24.16 15.96
CA MET A 666 -97.93 -24.71 14.73
C MET A 666 -98.96 -25.82 14.98
N SER A 667 -98.66 -26.74 15.90
CA SER A 667 -99.54 -27.86 16.26
C SER A 667 -100.90 -27.36 16.76
N ASN A 668 -100.91 -26.43 17.71
CA ASN A 668 -102.16 -25.85 18.24
C ASN A 668 -102.99 -25.15 17.16
N ALA A 669 -102.35 -24.38 16.28
CA ALA A 669 -103.03 -23.68 15.20
C ALA A 669 -103.64 -24.65 14.17
N LEU A 670 -102.91 -25.69 13.78
CA LEU A 670 -103.37 -26.64 12.77
C LEU A 670 -104.47 -27.57 13.32
N PHE A 671 -104.35 -28.08 14.55
CA PHE A 671 -105.41 -28.89 15.17
C PHE A 671 -106.68 -28.08 15.46
N HIS A 672 -106.55 -26.80 15.83
CA HIS A 672 -107.69 -25.90 15.94
C HIS A 672 -108.42 -25.77 14.59
N SER A 673 -107.69 -25.52 13.50
CA SER A 673 -108.24 -25.45 12.14
C SER A 673 -108.95 -26.76 11.73
N VAL A 674 -108.38 -27.92 12.04
CA VAL A 674 -109.02 -29.22 11.75
C VAL A 674 -110.33 -29.41 12.53
N ALA A 675 -110.37 -29.00 13.80
CA ALA A 675 -111.54 -29.17 14.66
C ALA A 675 -112.68 -28.17 14.36
N THR A 676 -112.35 -26.92 14.01
CA THR A 676 -113.33 -25.86 13.72
C THR A 676 -113.71 -25.78 12.24
N GLY A 677 -112.84 -26.28 11.36
CA GLY A 677 -112.96 -26.16 9.91
C GLY A 677 -112.57 -24.79 9.35
N GLU A 678 -111.86 -23.96 10.10
CA GLU A 678 -111.32 -22.66 9.67
C GLU A 678 -109.98 -22.81 8.93
N ARG A 679 -109.64 -21.86 8.04
CA ARG A 679 -108.37 -21.89 7.28
C ARG A 679 -107.13 -21.79 8.18
N PHE A 680 -106.04 -22.44 7.76
CA PHE A 680 -104.72 -22.36 8.42
C PHE A 680 -103.77 -21.44 7.62
N SER A 681 -102.96 -20.60 8.30
CA SER A 681 -101.89 -19.80 7.67
C SER A 681 -100.83 -19.37 8.71
N MET A 682 -99.55 -19.67 8.48
CA MET A 682 -98.44 -19.30 9.38
C MET A 682 -97.06 -19.35 8.69
N LYS A 683 -96.11 -18.51 9.13
CA LYS A 683 -94.68 -18.63 8.83
C LYS A 683 -93.95 -19.42 9.90
N TYR A 684 -93.17 -20.41 9.50
CA TYR A 684 -92.47 -21.30 10.42
C TYR A 684 -91.27 -21.95 9.75
N ARG A 685 -90.40 -22.53 10.56
CA ARG A 685 -89.22 -23.22 10.06
C ARG A 685 -89.52 -24.71 9.89
N LEU A 686 -89.44 -25.17 8.65
CA LEU A 686 -89.45 -26.60 8.35
C LEU A 686 -88.02 -27.09 8.20
N ARG A 687 -87.75 -28.21 8.84
CA ARG A 687 -86.50 -28.95 8.78
C ARG A 687 -86.44 -29.65 7.45
N ARG A 688 -85.41 -29.32 6.69
CA ARG A 688 -85.09 -30.03 5.48
C ARG A 688 -84.50 -31.41 5.84
N ALA A 689 -84.53 -32.39 4.93
CA ALA A 689 -84.12 -33.77 5.14
C ALA A 689 -82.67 -33.93 5.63
N ASP A 690 -81.81 -32.97 5.30
CA ASP A 690 -80.41 -32.86 5.76
C ASP A 690 -80.28 -32.33 7.20
N GLY A 691 -81.40 -32.03 7.82
CA GLY A 691 -81.50 -31.50 9.17
C GLY A 691 -81.48 -29.98 9.27
N VAL A 692 -81.30 -29.26 8.17
CA VAL A 692 -81.22 -27.79 8.15
C VAL A 692 -82.61 -27.19 8.07
N TYR A 693 -82.93 -26.26 8.96
CA TYR A 693 -84.21 -25.55 8.93
C TYR A 693 -84.20 -24.45 7.87
N ARG A 694 -85.27 -24.36 7.05
CA ARG A 694 -85.54 -23.21 6.17
C ARG A 694 -86.87 -22.56 6.51
N TRP A 695 -86.99 -21.28 6.19
CA TRP A 695 -88.22 -20.51 6.42
C TRP A 695 -89.26 -20.81 5.36
N VAL A 696 -90.45 -21.18 5.81
CA VAL A 696 -91.59 -21.42 4.94
C VAL A 696 -92.81 -20.63 5.40
N GLU A 697 -93.72 -20.37 4.48
CA GLU A 697 -95.07 -19.87 4.74
C GLU A 697 -96.10 -20.92 4.35
N GLY A 698 -96.75 -21.54 5.34
CA GLY A 698 -97.74 -22.61 5.14
C GLY A 698 -99.17 -22.13 5.27
N SER A 699 -100.06 -22.62 4.40
CA SER A 699 -101.50 -22.37 4.42
C SER A 699 -102.31 -23.62 4.05
N ALA A 700 -103.53 -23.76 4.57
CA ALA A 700 -104.39 -24.89 4.24
C ALA A 700 -105.89 -24.58 4.29
N GLU A 701 -106.63 -25.20 3.38
CA GLU A 701 -108.08 -25.03 3.23
C GLU A 701 -108.81 -26.39 3.23
N PRO A 702 -110.00 -26.48 3.86
CA PRO A 702 -110.79 -27.70 3.82
C PRO A 702 -111.64 -27.75 2.55
N MET A 703 -111.52 -28.83 1.81
CA MET A 703 -112.48 -29.22 0.79
C MET A 703 -113.68 -29.86 1.48
N ARG A 704 -114.88 -29.38 1.18
CA ARG A 704 -116.13 -29.83 1.80
C ARG A 704 -117.05 -30.51 0.79
N ASP A 705 -117.93 -31.38 1.28
CA ASP A 705 -119.07 -31.92 0.53
C ASP A 705 -120.24 -30.93 0.49
N GLU A 706 -121.31 -31.29 -0.24
CA GLU A 706 -122.50 -30.46 -0.44
C GLU A 706 -123.32 -30.25 0.85
N GLU A 707 -123.16 -31.10 1.87
CA GLU A 707 -123.79 -30.94 3.19
C GLU A 707 -122.90 -30.15 4.20
N GLY A 708 -121.76 -29.63 3.74
CA GLY A 708 -120.85 -28.80 4.52
C GLY A 708 -119.85 -29.55 5.40
N ARG A 709 -119.79 -30.89 5.31
CA ARG A 709 -118.80 -31.73 6.01
C ARG A 709 -117.49 -31.70 5.26
N ILE A 710 -116.38 -31.80 5.99
CA ILE A 710 -115.04 -31.76 5.38
C ILE A 710 -114.74 -33.12 4.74
N LEU A 711 -114.34 -33.13 3.46
CA LEU A 711 -113.92 -34.31 2.71
C LEU A 711 -112.40 -34.54 2.78
N GLN A 712 -111.60 -33.48 2.61
CA GLN A 712 -110.12 -33.51 2.69
C GLN A 712 -109.58 -32.11 2.93
N TRP A 713 -108.37 -31.99 3.47
CA TRP A 713 -107.64 -30.73 3.56
C TRP A 713 -106.55 -30.67 2.50
N TYR A 714 -106.46 -29.55 1.80
CA TYR A 714 -105.37 -29.26 0.87
C TYR A 714 -104.52 -28.14 1.46
N GLY A 715 -103.24 -28.41 1.61
CA GLY A 715 -102.30 -27.45 2.13
C GLY A 715 -101.12 -27.24 1.19
N LEU A 716 -100.61 -26.02 1.22
CA LEU A 716 -99.39 -25.65 0.54
C LEU A 716 -98.48 -24.88 1.50
N SER A 717 -97.18 -25.11 1.40
CA SER A 717 -96.16 -24.28 2.05
C SER A 717 -95.20 -23.74 1.00
N HIS A 718 -94.89 -22.46 1.03
CA HIS A 718 -93.96 -21.83 0.09
C HIS A 718 -92.63 -21.52 0.78
N ASP A 719 -91.52 -21.80 0.12
CA ASP A 719 -90.19 -21.46 0.62
C ASP A 719 -89.93 -19.97 0.43
N ILE A 720 -89.51 -19.27 1.48
CA ILE A 720 -89.17 -17.85 1.44
C ILE A 720 -87.69 -17.60 1.77
N ASP A 721 -86.85 -18.65 1.79
CA ASP A 721 -85.43 -18.56 2.15
C ASP A 721 -84.64 -17.72 1.13
N ASP A 722 -84.92 -17.85 -0.18
CA ASP A 722 -84.21 -17.09 -1.23
C ASP A 722 -84.45 -15.57 -1.10
N ILE A 723 -85.64 -15.15 -0.68
CA ILE A 723 -85.96 -13.73 -0.42
C ILE A 723 -85.15 -13.22 0.76
N MET A 724 -84.99 -14.04 1.81
CA MET A 724 -84.12 -13.73 2.94
C MET A 724 -82.63 -13.73 2.55
N GLN A 725 -82.21 -14.60 1.62
CA GLN A 725 -80.82 -14.68 1.13
C GLN A 725 -80.43 -13.55 0.16
N VAL A 726 -81.35 -12.96 -0.61
CA VAL A 726 -81.06 -11.80 -1.49
C VAL A 726 -80.76 -10.53 -0.68
N GLU A 727 -81.46 -10.30 0.43
CA GLU A 727 -81.10 -9.24 1.38
C GLU A 727 -79.70 -9.46 1.97
N GLU A 728 -79.32 -10.71 2.22
CA GLU A 728 -77.99 -11.08 2.71
C GLU A 728 -76.92 -10.98 1.61
N ALA A 729 -77.25 -11.26 0.35
CA ALA A 729 -76.36 -11.11 -0.81
C ALA A 729 -76.06 -9.63 -1.13
N LEU A 730 -77.05 -8.73 -0.97
CA LEU A 730 -76.83 -7.28 -1.08
C LEU A 730 -75.89 -6.77 0.01
N ARG A 731 -76.01 -7.30 1.23
CA ARG A 731 -75.09 -7.03 2.33
C ARG A 731 -73.67 -7.55 2.04
N ASN A 732 -73.55 -8.75 1.48
CA ASN A 732 -72.26 -9.34 1.11
C ASN A 732 -71.57 -8.60 -0.06
N SER A 733 -72.30 -8.16 -1.09
CA SER A 733 -71.73 -7.40 -2.21
C SER A 733 -71.18 -6.04 -1.77
N LYS A 734 -71.89 -5.34 -0.88
CA LYS A 734 -71.39 -4.12 -0.23
C LYS A 734 -70.10 -4.38 0.55
N GLN A 735 -70.05 -5.49 1.29
CA GLN A 735 -68.87 -5.89 2.06
C GLN A 735 -67.69 -6.30 1.16
N GLN A 736 -67.97 -6.88 -0.01
CA GLN A 736 -66.96 -7.30 -0.99
C GLN A 736 -66.31 -6.09 -1.70
N LEU A 737 -67.11 -5.06 -2.03
CA LEU A 737 -66.60 -3.78 -2.55
C LEU A 737 -65.74 -3.04 -1.51
N GLU A 738 -66.16 -3.03 -0.24
CA GLU A 738 -65.36 -2.50 0.87
C GLU A 738 -64.03 -3.24 1.02
N GLN A 739 -64.03 -4.59 0.93
CA GLN A 739 -62.81 -5.40 0.98
C GLN A 739 -61.88 -5.17 -0.22
N MET A 740 -62.41 -4.98 -1.43
CA MET A 740 -61.59 -4.67 -2.62
C MET A 740 -60.88 -3.32 -2.48
N ILE A 741 -61.57 -2.28 -1.99
CA ILE A 741 -60.95 -0.97 -1.72
C ILE A 741 -59.87 -1.09 -0.62
N GLU A 742 -60.07 -1.95 0.38
CA GLU A 742 -59.07 -2.22 1.44
C GLU A 742 -57.85 -3.02 0.94
N ALA A 743 -58.01 -3.91 -0.04
CA ALA A 743 -56.95 -4.80 -0.54
C ALA A 743 -55.90 -4.12 -1.44
N VAL A 744 -56.25 -3.00 -2.08
CA VAL A 744 -55.36 -2.27 -3.01
C VAL A 744 -54.41 -1.35 -2.21
N PRO A 745 -53.12 -1.20 -2.59
CA PRO A 745 -52.16 -0.45 -1.78
C PRO A 745 -52.35 1.08 -1.78
N PHE A 746 -53.40 1.60 -2.43
CA PHE A 746 -53.68 3.04 -2.50
C PHE A 746 -54.50 3.53 -1.31
N SER A 747 -54.11 4.67 -0.77
CA SER A 747 -54.99 5.45 0.12
C SER A 747 -55.90 6.32 -0.75
N THR A 748 -57.22 6.18 -0.60
CA THR A 748 -58.19 6.99 -1.35
C THR A 748 -58.88 8.03 -0.47
N LEU A 749 -59.03 9.24 -1.01
CA LEU A 749 -59.89 10.30 -0.48
C LEU A 749 -60.85 10.74 -1.60
N SER A 750 -62.02 11.26 -1.24
CA SER A 750 -62.81 12.01 -2.20
C SER A 750 -63.33 13.32 -1.64
N PHE A 751 -63.49 14.29 -2.54
CA PHE A 751 -63.98 15.61 -2.23
C PHE A 751 -65.15 15.97 -3.16
N ALA A 752 -66.15 16.67 -2.63
CA ALA A 752 -67.19 17.31 -3.43
C ALA A 752 -66.57 18.38 -4.37
N PRO A 753 -67.31 18.84 -5.40
CA PRO A 753 -66.84 19.90 -6.30
C PRO A 753 -66.57 21.21 -5.57
N THR A 754 -67.24 21.42 -4.44
CA THR A 754 -67.07 22.54 -3.50
C THR A 754 -65.79 22.45 -2.67
N GLY A 755 -65.05 21.33 -2.76
CA GLY A 755 -63.82 21.08 -2.00
C GLY A 755 -64.03 20.39 -0.65
N GLU A 756 -65.28 20.03 -0.31
CA GLU A 756 -65.61 19.37 0.96
C GLU A 756 -65.23 17.89 0.96
N LEU A 757 -64.61 17.37 2.02
CA LEU A 757 -64.22 15.97 2.14
C LEU A 757 -65.45 15.05 2.28
N THR A 758 -65.67 14.16 1.32
CA THR A 758 -66.86 13.28 1.27
C THR A 758 -66.56 11.82 1.61
N TYR A 759 -65.33 11.36 1.43
CA TYR A 759 -64.94 9.98 1.75
C TYR A 759 -63.46 9.89 2.11
N VAL A 760 -63.16 9.01 3.07
CA VAL A 760 -61.80 8.66 3.48
C VAL A 760 -61.72 7.15 3.61
N SER A 761 -60.85 6.52 2.84
CA SER A 761 -60.58 5.08 2.97
C SER A 761 -59.95 4.75 4.33
N LYS A 762 -60.26 3.57 4.85
CA LYS A 762 -59.66 3.03 6.07
C LYS A 762 -58.13 2.99 6.01
N ARG A 763 -57.55 2.63 4.86
CA ARG A 763 -56.08 2.65 4.65
C ARG A 763 -55.46 4.03 4.84
N TYR A 764 -56.14 5.09 4.40
CA TYR A 764 -55.70 6.46 4.69
C TYR A 764 -55.75 6.75 6.20
N GLN A 765 -56.83 6.34 6.87
CA GLN A 765 -57.01 6.54 8.32
C GLN A 765 -55.98 5.78 9.15
N ASP A 766 -55.62 4.56 8.74
CA ASP A 766 -54.62 3.73 9.42
C ASP A 766 -53.21 4.33 9.29
N GLN A 767 -52.86 4.86 8.11
CA GLN A 767 -51.53 5.40 7.82
C GLN A 767 -51.33 6.85 8.31
N ALA A 768 -52.27 7.74 7.99
CA ALA A 768 -52.17 9.18 8.24
C ALA A 768 -53.01 9.66 9.43
N GLY A 769 -53.85 8.79 10.00
CA GLY A 769 -54.85 9.16 11.02
C GLY A 769 -56.17 9.59 10.38
N ALA A 770 -57.28 9.40 11.11
CA ALA A 770 -58.56 9.97 10.70
C ALA A 770 -58.47 11.51 10.73
N PRO A 771 -58.85 12.22 9.65
CA PRO A 771 -58.94 13.67 9.65
C PRO A 771 -59.80 14.13 10.85
N GLY A 772 -59.29 15.07 11.66
CA GLY A 772 -60.04 15.58 12.79
C GLY A 772 -61.37 16.21 12.33
N ALA A 773 -62.41 16.18 13.16
CA ALA A 773 -63.77 16.68 12.82
C ALA A 773 -63.84 18.16 12.38
N GLN A 774 -62.73 18.90 12.51
CA GLN A 774 -62.58 20.31 12.11
C GLN A 774 -62.06 20.47 10.67
N ILE A 775 -61.51 19.41 10.06
CA ILE A 775 -60.98 19.40 8.70
C ILE A 775 -62.12 19.09 7.74
N LYS A 776 -62.64 20.12 7.07
CA LYS A 776 -63.80 19.99 6.18
C LYS A 776 -63.46 20.08 4.70
N ASP A 777 -62.32 20.66 4.36
CA ASP A 777 -61.91 20.89 2.98
C ASP A 777 -60.48 20.41 2.69
N PHE A 778 -60.14 20.37 1.41
CA PHE A 778 -58.82 19.98 0.93
C PHE A 778 -57.70 20.86 1.50
N ASP A 779 -57.94 22.16 1.65
CA ASP A 779 -56.94 23.15 2.07
C ASP A 779 -56.50 22.92 3.52
N ALA A 780 -57.47 22.68 4.41
CA ALA A 780 -57.23 22.33 5.80
C ALA A 780 -56.48 21.00 5.90
N LEU A 781 -56.87 19.99 5.10
CA LEU A 781 -56.20 18.69 5.11
C LEU A 781 -54.75 18.80 4.61
N ALA A 782 -54.52 19.50 3.51
CA ALA A 782 -53.19 19.67 2.91
C ALA A 782 -52.22 20.37 3.88
N ARG A 783 -52.70 21.35 4.65
CA ARG A 783 -51.87 22.09 5.63
C ARG A 783 -51.46 21.23 6.83
N GLU A 784 -52.29 20.28 7.22
CA GLU A 784 -52.01 19.40 8.35
C GLU A 784 -51.07 18.25 8.00
N VAL A 785 -51.20 17.69 6.79
CA VAL A 785 -50.51 16.45 6.42
C VAL A 785 -49.27 16.67 5.56
N ALA A 786 -49.12 17.79 4.85
CA ALA A 786 -47.92 18.03 4.03
C ALA A 786 -46.76 18.60 4.85
N HIS A 787 -45.53 18.23 4.49
CA HIS A 787 -44.33 18.85 5.05
C HIS A 787 -44.31 20.37 4.77
N PRO A 788 -43.89 21.23 5.73
CA PRO A 788 -43.91 22.68 5.57
C PRO A 788 -43.23 23.19 4.29
N ASP A 789 -42.08 22.61 3.91
CA ASP A 789 -41.35 22.99 2.70
C ASP A 789 -42.09 22.61 1.39
N ASP A 790 -42.86 21.52 1.43
CA ASP A 790 -43.53 20.98 0.23
C ASP A 790 -44.92 21.61 0.04
N PHE A 791 -45.52 22.10 1.12
CA PHE A 791 -46.88 22.65 1.14
C PHE A 791 -47.10 23.77 0.10
N PRO A 792 -46.26 24.82 -0.04
CA PRO A 792 -46.50 25.88 -1.01
C PRO A 792 -46.60 25.38 -2.46
N THR A 793 -45.69 24.47 -2.84
CA THR A 793 -45.60 23.92 -4.21
C THR A 793 -46.74 22.94 -4.49
N MET A 794 -47.01 22.04 -3.54
CA MET A 794 -48.11 21.08 -3.59
C MET A 794 -49.46 21.80 -3.70
N PHE A 795 -49.66 22.83 -2.88
CA PHE A 795 -50.89 23.61 -2.78
C PHE A 795 -51.14 24.43 -4.05
N ALA A 796 -50.11 25.09 -4.59
CA ALA A 796 -50.23 25.84 -5.84
C ALA A 796 -50.69 24.95 -7.00
N ARG A 797 -50.13 23.75 -7.12
CA ARG A 797 -50.49 22.77 -8.16
C ARG A 797 -51.91 22.23 -7.97
N ALA A 798 -52.30 21.93 -6.73
CA ALA A 798 -53.65 21.45 -6.43
C ALA A 798 -54.72 22.52 -6.74
N ARG A 799 -54.48 23.77 -6.32
CA ARG A 799 -55.40 24.89 -6.61
C ARG A 799 -55.58 25.12 -8.11
N GLN A 800 -54.50 25.02 -8.89
CA GLN A 800 -54.56 25.10 -10.35
C GLN A 800 -55.35 23.92 -10.96
N GLY A 801 -55.13 22.70 -10.47
CA GLY A 801 -55.86 21.51 -10.92
C GLY A 801 -57.36 21.60 -10.66
N PHE A 802 -57.76 22.05 -9.46
CA PHE A 802 -59.17 22.28 -9.14
C PHE A 802 -59.80 23.39 -10.00
N ALA A 803 -59.11 24.51 -10.21
CA ALA A 803 -59.62 25.62 -11.00
C ALA A 803 -59.78 25.27 -12.50
N THR A 804 -58.87 24.45 -13.04
CA THR A 804 -58.90 24.03 -14.46
C THR A 804 -59.77 22.79 -14.70
N GLY A 805 -60.10 22.05 -13.66
CA GLY A 805 -60.84 20.78 -13.76
C GLY A 805 -60.04 19.65 -14.41
N GLN A 806 -58.70 19.78 -14.50
CA GLN A 806 -57.81 18.79 -15.08
C GLN A 806 -57.21 17.87 -14.00
N PRO A 807 -56.98 16.58 -14.30
CA PRO A 807 -56.23 15.70 -13.41
C PRO A 807 -54.83 16.24 -13.11
N PHE A 808 -54.33 16.02 -11.89
CA PHE A 808 -52.99 16.46 -11.49
C PHE A 808 -52.32 15.46 -10.55
N VAL A 809 -50.99 15.54 -10.48
CA VAL A 809 -50.16 14.69 -9.64
C VAL A 809 -49.27 15.55 -8.74
N ASN A 810 -49.27 15.22 -7.45
CA ASN A 810 -48.41 15.81 -6.43
C ASN A 810 -47.50 14.74 -5.83
N ARG A 811 -46.19 15.00 -5.84
CA ARG A 811 -45.21 14.24 -5.04
C ARG A 811 -44.79 15.11 -3.87
N PHE A 812 -45.07 14.69 -2.66
CA PHE A 812 -44.81 15.47 -1.45
C PHE A 812 -44.62 14.55 -0.25
N ARG A 813 -43.94 15.07 0.76
CA ARG A 813 -43.79 14.38 2.04
C ARG A 813 -45.07 14.52 2.85
N ARG A 814 -45.73 13.40 3.15
CA ARG A 814 -46.93 13.33 3.99
C ARG A 814 -46.57 12.84 5.39
N ARG A 815 -47.08 13.52 6.41
CA ARG A 815 -46.98 13.14 7.82
C ARG A 815 -47.85 11.91 8.09
N LEU A 816 -47.28 10.89 8.72
CA LEU A 816 -47.96 9.69 9.18
C LEU A 816 -48.40 9.82 10.64
N LYS A 817 -49.17 8.84 11.13
CA LYS A 817 -49.71 8.80 12.50
C LYS A 817 -48.63 8.84 13.60
N ASP A 818 -47.43 8.34 13.32
CA ASP A 818 -46.26 8.33 14.21
C ASP A 818 -45.48 9.67 14.22
N GLY A 819 -45.90 10.64 13.39
CA GLY A 819 -45.25 11.94 13.24
C GLY A 819 -44.13 11.97 12.19
N ASN A 820 -43.76 10.84 11.60
CA ASN A 820 -42.74 10.78 10.56
C ASN A 820 -43.31 11.21 9.20
N TYR A 821 -42.45 11.77 8.36
CA TYR A 821 -42.79 12.14 6.98
C TYR A 821 -42.33 11.05 6.02
N ARG A 822 -43.19 10.64 5.09
CA ARG A 822 -42.83 9.74 3.97
C ARG A 822 -43.21 10.34 2.63
N TRP A 823 -42.44 10.04 1.59
CA TRP A 823 -42.74 10.49 0.24
C TRP A 823 -43.97 9.79 -0.32
N ILE A 824 -44.96 10.59 -0.72
CA ILE A 824 -46.22 10.12 -1.30
C ILE A 824 -46.39 10.72 -2.69
N GLU A 825 -46.82 9.91 -3.65
CA GLU A 825 -47.41 10.39 -4.90
C GLU A 825 -48.93 10.32 -4.79
N ALA A 826 -49.60 11.48 -4.88
CA ALA A 826 -51.05 11.59 -4.88
C ALA A 826 -51.55 12.07 -6.25
N ARG A 827 -52.49 11.32 -6.82
CA ARG A 827 -53.12 11.60 -8.11
C ARG A 827 -54.58 11.99 -7.89
N ALA A 828 -54.98 13.13 -8.44
CA ALA A 828 -56.35 13.63 -8.38
C ALA A 828 -57.06 13.42 -9.72
N GLN A 829 -58.25 12.82 -9.71
CA GLN A 829 -59.10 12.62 -10.89
C GLN A 829 -60.52 13.14 -10.64
N PRO A 830 -61.11 13.92 -11.56
CA PRO A 830 -62.49 14.37 -11.45
C PRO A 830 -63.47 13.38 -12.08
N LEU A 831 -64.50 13.00 -11.33
CA LEU A 831 -65.71 12.37 -11.83
C LEU A 831 -66.65 13.45 -12.36
N ARG A 832 -67.10 13.30 -13.60
CA ARG A 832 -68.01 14.23 -14.27
C ARG A 832 -69.38 13.60 -14.46
N SER A 833 -70.44 14.40 -14.40
CA SER A 833 -71.77 13.95 -14.83
C SER A 833 -71.83 13.83 -16.35
N ALA A 834 -72.89 13.21 -16.87
CA ALA A 834 -73.15 13.09 -18.31
C ALA A 834 -73.18 14.45 -19.05
N ASP A 835 -73.48 15.54 -18.34
CA ASP A 835 -73.59 16.90 -18.89
C ASP A 835 -72.27 17.70 -18.81
N GLY A 836 -71.18 17.09 -18.31
CA GLY A 836 -69.84 17.70 -18.22
C GLY A 836 -69.38 18.35 -16.90
N PRO A 837 -70.23 18.81 -15.95
CA PRO A 837 -69.75 19.35 -14.68
C PRO A 837 -69.16 18.27 -13.77
N ILE A 838 -68.19 18.65 -12.93
CA ILE A 838 -67.55 17.75 -11.97
C ILE A 838 -68.53 17.49 -10.82
N VAL A 839 -68.75 16.21 -10.53
CA VAL A 839 -69.61 15.71 -9.43
C VAL A 839 -68.77 15.35 -8.21
N GLN A 840 -67.54 14.89 -8.40
CA GLN A 840 -66.66 14.47 -7.31
C GLN A 840 -65.21 14.47 -7.75
N TRP A 841 -64.28 14.71 -6.82
CA TRP A 841 -62.84 14.52 -7.00
C TRP A 841 -62.39 13.30 -6.23
N TYR A 842 -61.70 12.37 -6.90
CA TYR A 842 -61.05 11.22 -6.29
C TYR A 842 -59.55 11.43 -6.23
N PHE A 843 -58.97 11.19 -5.06
CA PHE A 843 -57.53 11.19 -4.84
C PHE A 843 -57.10 9.78 -4.52
N ALA A 844 -56.15 9.24 -5.29
CA ALA A 844 -55.48 7.99 -4.98
C ALA A 844 -54.00 8.29 -4.69
N SER A 845 -53.50 7.83 -3.55
CA SER A 845 -52.11 8.06 -3.16
C SER A 845 -51.36 6.80 -2.77
N ILE A 846 -50.08 6.74 -3.16
CA ILE A 846 -49.15 5.63 -2.94
C ILE A 846 -47.86 6.12 -2.29
N ASP A 847 -47.25 5.28 -1.47
CA ASP A 847 -45.94 5.48 -0.85
C ASP A 847 -44.82 5.20 -1.88
N ILE A 848 -43.92 6.17 -2.07
CA ILE A 848 -42.80 6.11 -3.04
C ILE A 848 -41.44 6.26 -2.34
N GLU A 849 -41.37 6.06 -1.02
CA GLU A 849 -40.16 6.24 -0.23
C GLU A 849 -38.96 5.39 -0.71
N GLU A 850 -39.21 4.14 -1.11
CA GLU A 850 -38.16 3.23 -1.58
C GLU A 850 -37.58 3.63 -2.94
N GLU A 851 -38.44 4.12 -3.85
CA GLU A 851 -38.01 4.63 -5.16
C GLU A 851 -37.11 5.86 -5.00
N MET A 852 -37.49 6.78 -4.11
CA MET A 852 -36.71 7.98 -3.83
C MET A 852 -35.35 7.64 -3.20
N ARG A 853 -35.30 6.70 -2.24
CA ARG A 853 -34.02 6.26 -1.64
C ARG A 853 -33.08 5.59 -2.64
N ALA A 854 -33.60 4.79 -3.57
CA ALA A 854 -32.77 4.12 -4.57
C ALA A 854 -32.14 5.12 -5.56
N GLN A 855 -32.90 6.13 -5.99
CA GLN A 855 -32.38 7.19 -6.86
C GLN A 855 -31.34 8.07 -6.16
N GLU A 856 -31.56 8.38 -4.88
CA GLU A 856 -30.61 9.18 -4.09
C GLU A 856 -29.32 8.39 -3.83
N ALA A 857 -29.42 7.11 -3.47
CA ALA A 857 -28.27 6.23 -3.30
C ALA A 857 -27.44 6.07 -4.58
N LEU A 858 -28.08 6.00 -5.76
CA LEU A 858 -27.36 5.96 -7.04
C LEU A 858 -26.57 7.25 -7.29
N ARG A 859 -27.21 8.41 -7.10
CA ARG A 859 -26.56 9.72 -7.24
C ARG A 859 -25.44 9.96 -6.24
N GLU A 860 -25.60 9.46 -5.01
CA GLU A 860 -24.56 9.50 -3.99
C GLU A 860 -23.40 8.58 -4.37
N ARG A 861 -23.67 7.38 -4.88
CA ARG A 861 -22.63 6.45 -5.33
C ARG A 861 -21.85 6.99 -6.53
N GLU A 862 -22.51 7.62 -7.51
CA GLU A 862 -21.86 8.29 -8.63
C GLU A 862 -20.98 9.46 -8.18
N ARG A 863 -21.49 10.34 -7.31
CA ARG A 863 -20.70 11.44 -6.73
C ARG A 863 -19.52 10.92 -5.91
N PHE A 864 -19.73 9.87 -5.13
CA PHE A 864 -18.70 9.22 -4.33
C PHE A 864 -17.59 8.66 -5.21
N LEU A 865 -17.91 7.97 -6.31
CA LEU A 865 -16.91 7.46 -7.25
C LEU A 865 -16.09 8.58 -7.91
N TRP A 866 -16.75 9.67 -8.34
CA TRP A 866 -16.05 10.84 -8.86
C TRP A 866 -15.13 11.50 -7.82
N GLN A 867 -15.63 11.68 -6.59
CA GLN A 867 -14.82 12.22 -5.49
C GLN A 867 -13.64 11.31 -5.14
N LEU A 868 -13.81 9.99 -5.18
CA LEU A 868 -12.70 9.06 -4.95
C LEU A 868 -11.59 9.26 -5.99
N VAL A 869 -11.92 9.30 -7.29
CA VAL A 869 -10.90 9.50 -8.33
C VAL A 869 -10.19 10.85 -8.19
N GLU A 870 -10.93 11.92 -7.88
CA GLU A 870 -10.36 13.27 -7.71
C GLU A 870 -9.60 13.48 -6.39
N THR A 871 -9.79 12.61 -5.37
CA THR A 871 -9.12 12.73 -4.06
C THR A 871 -7.98 11.73 -3.87
N LEU A 872 -7.88 10.70 -4.72
CA LEU A 872 -6.77 9.76 -4.70
C LEU A 872 -5.46 10.51 -4.96
N PRO A 873 -4.39 10.29 -4.17
CA PRO A 873 -3.08 10.89 -4.39
C PRO A 873 -2.34 10.20 -5.55
N ALA A 874 -3.03 9.93 -6.65
CA ALA A 874 -2.54 9.27 -7.84
C ALA A 874 -2.75 10.19 -9.05
N MET A 875 -1.72 10.34 -9.87
CA MET A 875 -1.82 11.05 -11.14
C MET A 875 -2.39 10.08 -12.17
N ILE A 876 -3.65 10.28 -12.55
CA ILE A 876 -4.41 9.37 -13.41
C ILE A 876 -4.70 10.07 -14.73
N ASP A 877 -4.57 9.34 -15.83
CA ASP A 877 -4.96 9.75 -17.17
C ASP A 877 -5.81 8.63 -17.80
N CYS A 878 -6.79 9.01 -18.60
CA CYS A 878 -7.70 8.11 -19.28
C CYS A 878 -7.65 8.45 -20.77
N ALA A 879 -7.34 7.47 -21.61
CA ALA A 879 -7.24 7.68 -23.05
C ALA A 879 -8.25 6.83 -23.83
N ALA A 880 -8.70 7.33 -24.96
CA ALA A 880 -9.55 6.63 -25.91
C ALA A 880 -8.81 5.40 -26.50
N PRO A 881 -9.50 4.46 -27.18
CA PRO A 881 -8.87 3.24 -27.70
C PRO A 881 -7.64 3.47 -28.60
N ASN A 882 -7.59 4.60 -29.31
CA ASN A 882 -6.48 5.04 -30.15
C ASN A 882 -5.31 5.69 -29.38
N GLY A 883 -5.40 5.76 -28.05
CA GLY A 883 -4.39 6.36 -27.18
C GLY A 883 -4.54 7.87 -26.94
N GLU A 884 -5.58 8.52 -27.48
CA GLU A 884 -5.79 9.96 -27.27
C GLU A 884 -6.28 10.25 -25.85
N PRO A 885 -5.62 11.12 -25.08
CA PRO A 885 -6.07 11.49 -23.73
C PRO A 885 -7.46 12.16 -23.74
N VAL A 886 -8.34 11.70 -22.86
CA VAL A 886 -9.75 12.13 -22.71
C VAL A 886 -10.01 12.76 -21.34
N TYR A 887 -9.32 12.30 -20.30
CA TYR A 887 -9.51 12.79 -18.94
C TYR A 887 -8.23 12.70 -18.11
N ARG A 888 -7.94 13.70 -17.29
CA ARG A 888 -6.88 13.70 -16.28
C ARG A 888 -7.45 13.94 -14.88
N SER A 889 -6.89 13.31 -13.86
CA SER A 889 -7.21 13.68 -12.47
C SER A 889 -6.63 15.04 -12.09
N GLN A 890 -7.18 15.69 -11.05
CA GLN A 890 -6.66 16.96 -10.55
C GLN A 890 -5.16 16.90 -10.21
N GLN A 891 -4.70 15.79 -9.64
CA GLN A 891 -3.30 15.58 -9.25
C GLN A 891 -2.37 15.63 -10.46
N LEU A 892 -2.78 15.08 -11.60
CA LEU A 892 -1.95 15.11 -12.82
C LEU A 892 -1.98 16.50 -13.48
N ARG A 893 -3.11 17.20 -13.46
CA ARG A 893 -3.21 18.61 -13.91
C ARG A 893 -2.28 19.51 -13.11
N ASP A 894 -2.36 19.43 -11.78
CA ASP A 894 -1.52 20.21 -10.86
C ASP A 894 -0.02 19.88 -11.04
N PHE A 895 0.31 18.61 -11.33
CA PHE A 895 1.68 18.20 -11.57
C PHE A 895 2.23 18.77 -12.88
N LEU A 896 1.48 18.68 -13.98
CA LEU A 896 1.91 19.11 -15.32
C LEU A 896 1.85 20.64 -15.51
N GLY A 897 0.90 21.31 -14.87
CA GLY A 897 0.71 22.76 -14.92
C GLY A 897 0.00 23.28 -16.17
N TYR A 898 -0.70 22.42 -16.92
CA TYR A 898 -1.50 22.79 -18.09
C TYR A 898 -2.71 21.86 -18.26
N GLU A 899 -3.78 22.37 -18.85
CA GLU A 899 -5.01 21.61 -19.13
C GLU A 899 -4.94 20.83 -20.46
N LEU A 900 -5.78 19.78 -20.60
CA LEU A 900 -5.83 18.97 -21.82
C LEU A 900 -6.26 19.80 -23.04
N GLU A 901 -7.22 20.71 -22.84
CA GLU A 901 -7.80 21.58 -23.86
C GLU A 901 -6.79 22.59 -24.42
N GLU A 902 -5.72 22.91 -23.68
CA GLU A 902 -4.64 23.77 -24.15
C GLU A 902 -3.74 23.11 -25.21
N LEU A 903 -3.79 21.77 -25.30
CA LEU A 903 -3.08 21.00 -26.32
C LEU A 903 -3.91 20.79 -27.60
N ASP A 904 -5.16 21.26 -27.63
CA ASP A 904 -6.03 21.16 -28.80
C ASP A 904 -5.73 22.23 -29.85
N GLY A 905 -5.67 21.83 -31.13
CA GLY A 905 -5.54 22.76 -32.28
C GLY A 905 -4.18 22.79 -32.99
N GLY A 906 -3.22 21.96 -32.58
CA GLY A 906 -1.95 21.76 -33.31
C GLY A 906 -2.07 20.77 -34.49
N ALA A 907 -1.04 20.72 -35.35
CA ALA A 907 -0.96 19.75 -36.46
C ALA A 907 -0.63 18.30 -36.02
N LYS A 908 -0.56 18.04 -34.71
CA LYS A 908 -0.20 16.75 -34.10
C LYS A 908 -1.39 16.18 -33.30
N SER A 909 -1.37 14.87 -33.07
CA SER A 909 -2.28 14.19 -32.14
C SER A 909 -2.15 14.76 -30.72
N ARG A 910 -3.20 14.67 -29.90
CA ARG A 910 -3.17 15.16 -28.50
C ARG A 910 -2.21 14.31 -27.66
N LEU A 911 -2.08 13.02 -27.99
CA LEU A 911 -1.06 12.14 -27.45
C LEU A 911 0.36 12.62 -27.76
N ASP A 912 0.69 12.92 -29.03
CA ASP A 912 2.03 13.39 -29.41
C ASP A 912 2.38 14.72 -28.75
N ALA A 913 1.42 15.64 -28.71
CA ALA A 913 1.60 16.93 -28.05
C ALA A 913 1.88 16.77 -26.54
N THR A 914 1.18 15.83 -25.89
CA THR A 914 1.38 15.49 -24.48
C THR A 914 2.79 14.92 -24.23
N LEU A 915 3.23 13.97 -25.05
CA LEU A 915 4.55 13.36 -24.90
C LEU A 915 5.67 14.38 -25.15
N ASP A 916 5.56 15.20 -26.19
CA ASP A 916 6.56 16.22 -26.54
C ASP A 916 6.66 17.33 -25.46
N ALA A 917 5.55 17.69 -24.81
CA ALA A 917 5.52 18.72 -23.78
C ALA A 917 5.93 18.21 -22.39
N GLY A 918 5.72 16.93 -22.11
CA GLY A 918 5.88 16.33 -20.79
C GLY A 918 7.15 15.50 -20.61
N VAL A 919 7.62 14.77 -21.63
CA VAL A 919 8.72 13.80 -21.47
C VAL A 919 10.08 14.46 -21.70
N HIS A 920 11.09 14.08 -20.91
CA HIS A 920 12.46 14.55 -21.08
C HIS A 920 13.02 14.18 -22.48
N PRO A 921 13.76 15.08 -23.16
CA PRO A 921 14.26 14.85 -24.52
C PRO A 921 14.99 13.52 -24.73
N ASP A 922 15.89 13.12 -23.82
CA ASP A 922 16.61 11.83 -23.91
C ASP A 922 15.68 10.60 -23.85
N ASP A 923 14.53 10.71 -23.16
CA ASP A 923 13.62 9.59 -22.92
C ASP A 923 12.50 9.53 -23.99
N LEU A 924 12.25 10.66 -24.68
CA LEU A 924 11.11 10.88 -25.57
C LEU A 924 11.01 9.84 -26.69
N ALA A 925 12.12 9.57 -27.40
CA ALA A 925 12.13 8.62 -28.52
C ALA A 925 11.71 7.21 -28.07
N GLY A 926 12.27 6.75 -26.96
CA GLY A 926 11.96 5.43 -26.42
C GLY A 926 10.55 5.34 -25.85
N VAL A 927 10.04 6.40 -25.23
CA VAL A 927 8.65 6.46 -24.76
C VAL A 927 7.68 6.34 -25.94
N LYS A 928 7.86 7.12 -27.01
CA LYS A 928 6.99 7.07 -28.20
C LYS A 928 6.95 5.69 -28.84
N GLU A 929 8.11 5.06 -29.02
CA GLU A 929 8.20 3.72 -29.61
C GLU A 929 7.42 2.68 -28.78
N GLN A 930 7.63 2.68 -27.46
CA GLN A 930 7.01 1.68 -26.59
C GLN A 930 5.51 1.93 -26.39
N TYR A 931 5.08 3.19 -26.36
CA TYR A 931 3.66 3.53 -26.34
C TYR A 931 2.95 3.09 -27.62
N ALA A 932 3.55 3.30 -28.79
CA ALA A 932 3.00 2.87 -30.08
C ALA A 932 2.83 1.33 -30.14
N ARG A 933 3.84 0.57 -29.70
CA ARG A 933 3.73 -0.90 -29.62
C ARG A 933 2.61 -1.37 -28.69
N SER A 934 2.40 -0.69 -27.56
CA SER A 934 1.32 -1.00 -26.62
C SER A 934 -0.06 -0.76 -27.24
N LEU A 935 -0.22 0.35 -27.99
CA LEU A 935 -1.46 0.64 -28.70
C LEU A 935 -1.76 -0.38 -29.82
N GLU A 936 -0.75 -0.83 -30.56
CA GLU A 936 -0.92 -1.82 -31.64
C GLU A 936 -1.21 -3.23 -31.10
N SER A 937 -0.49 -3.67 -30.06
CA SER A 937 -0.62 -5.02 -29.50
C SER A 937 -1.79 -5.17 -28.53
N GLY A 938 -2.22 -4.07 -27.91
CA GLY A 938 -3.17 -4.09 -26.80
C GLY A 938 -2.59 -4.66 -25.49
N GLU A 939 -1.26 -4.78 -25.38
CA GLU A 939 -0.56 -5.18 -24.15
C GLU A 939 -0.37 -3.99 -23.20
N PRO A 940 -0.33 -4.20 -21.86
CA PRO A 940 -0.11 -3.13 -20.90
C PRO A 940 1.24 -2.41 -21.08
N TYR A 941 1.24 -1.08 -21.03
CA TYR A 941 2.45 -0.26 -21.02
C TYR A 941 3.00 -0.11 -19.61
N ARG A 942 4.33 -0.20 -19.45
CA ARG A 942 5.02 0.09 -18.18
C ARG A 942 6.42 0.61 -18.44
N ARG A 943 6.73 1.83 -17.97
CA ARG A 943 8.06 2.42 -18.12
C ARG A 943 8.35 3.50 -17.08
N LYS A 944 9.59 3.53 -16.56
CA LYS A 944 10.15 4.69 -15.83
C LYS A 944 10.76 5.67 -16.82
N HIS A 945 10.36 6.93 -16.74
CA HIS A 945 10.93 8.00 -17.56
C HIS A 945 10.78 9.34 -16.84
N ARG A 946 11.49 10.36 -17.30
CA ARG A 946 11.43 11.70 -16.70
C ARG A 946 10.26 12.49 -17.27
N LEU A 947 9.38 12.97 -16.40
CA LEU A 947 8.26 13.86 -16.73
C LEU A 947 8.51 15.25 -16.17
N ARG A 948 8.18 16.28 -16.95
CA ARG A 948 8.31 17.69 -16.61
C ARG A 948 7.13 18.12 -15.73
N ARG A 949 7.44 18.70 -14.59
CA ARG A 949 6.48 19.31 -13.65
C ARG A 949 6.18 20.76 -14.05
N PHE A 950 5.13 21.35 -13.49
CA PHE A 950 4.68 22.73 -13.72
C PHE A 950 5.80 23.79 -13.55
N ASP A 951 6.80 23.53 -12.70
CA ASP A 951 7.94 24.42 -12.42
C ASP A 951 9.10 24.25 -13.42
N GLY A 952 8.97 23.31 -14.36
CA GLY A 952 10.00 22.97 -15.34
C GLY A 952 11.02 21.93 -14.86
N GLU A 953 10.96 21.48 -13.60
CA GLU A 953 11.81 20.37 -13.14
C GLU A 953 11.36 19.04 -13.74
N TYR A 954 12.33 18.19 -14.07
CA TYR A 954 12.07 16.82 -14.47
C TYR A 954 12.13 15.88 -13.27
N ARG A 955 11.08 15.09 -13.07
CA ARG A 955 11.01 14.06 -12.03
C ARG A 955 10.88 12.68 -12.64
N TRP A 956 11.44 11.67 -11.98
CA TRP A 956 11.26 10.28 -12.41
C TRP A 956 9.83 9.81 -12.13
N ILE A 957 9.10 9.49 -13.18
CA ILE A 957 7.74 8.98 -13.13
C ILE A 957 7.73 7.55 -13.68
N GLU A 958 7.10 6.62 -12.95
CA GLU A 958 6.72 5.32 -13.48
C GLU A 958 5.30 5.43 -14.06
N THR A 959 5.18 5.33 -15.37
CA THR A 959 3.88 5.34 -16.06
C THR A 959 3.45 3.93 -16.39
N ARG A 960 2.20 3.59 -16.07
CA ARG A 960 1.58 2.30 -16.38
C ARG A 960 0.26 2.54 -17.09
N ALA A 961 0.03 1.90 -18.22
CA ALA A 961 -1.26 1.95 -18.93
C ALA A 961 -1.82 0.54 -19.12
N ALA A 962 -3.11 0.36 -18.83
CA ALA A 962 -3.81 -0.90 -19.04
C ALA A 962 -5.11 -0.69 -19.83
N PRO A 963 -5.45 -1.59 -20.77
CA PRO A 963 -6.68 -1.46 -21.55
C PRO A 963 -7.89 -1.97 -20.76
N MET A 964 -8.94 -1.15 -20.72
CA MET A 964 -10.29 -1.53 -20.31
C MET A 964 -11.05 -2.05 -21.52
N ARG A 965 -11.61 -3.25 -21.42
CA ARG A 965 -12.28 -3.94 -22.54
C ARG A 965 -13.77 -4.11 -22.28
N ASP A 966 -14.56 -4.13 -23.34
CA ASP A 966 -15.98 -4.47 -23.27
C ASP A 966 -16.20 -5.99 -23.20
N GLU A 967 -17.47 -6.42 -23.11
CA GLU A 967 -17.87 -7.84 -23.10
C GLU A 967 -17.43 -8.61 -24.37
N LYS A 968 -17.11 -7.91 -25.46
CA LYS A 968 -16.64 -8.49 -26.73
C LYS A 968 -15.11 -8.48 -26.85
N GLY A 969 -14.39 -8.01 -25.83
CA GLY A 969 -12.93 -7.95 -25.78
C GLY A 969 -12.30 -6.75 -26.50
N ALA A 970 -13.10 -5.84 -27.06
CA ALA A 970 -12.61 -4.62 -27.71
C ALA A 970 -12.18 -3.60 -26.66
N ILE A 971 -11.08 -2.88 -26.90
CA ILE A 971 -10.60 -1.83 -26.00
C ILE A 971 -11.56 -0.65 -26.07
N VAL A 972 -12.14 -0.27 -24.94
CA VAL A 972 -13.03 0.88 -24.78
C VAL A 972 -12.27 2.10 -24.30
N GLN A 973 -11.23 1.90 -23.49
CA GLN A 973 -10.43 2.96 -22.88
C GLN A 973 -9.09 2.41 -22.41
N TRP A 974 -8.07 3.24 -22.33
CA TRP A 974 -6.82 2.99 -21.62
C TRP A 974 -6.82 3.73 -20.29
N ASN A 975 -6.53 3.02 -19.20
CA ASN A 975 -6.38 3.60 -17.87
C ASN A 975 -4.90 3.72 -17.55
N VAL A 976 -4.42 4.94 -17.38
CA VAL A 976 -3.02 5.28 -17.18
C VAL A 976 -2.83 5.82 -15.76
N ILE A 977 -1.80 5.34 -15.08
CA ILE A 977 -1.35 5.86 -13.80
C ILE A 977 0.12 6.28 -13.88
N CYS A 978 0.40 7.47 -13.38
CA CYS A 978 1.72 8.06 -13.27
C CYS A 978 2.11 8.10 -11.79
N LEU A 979 3.16 7.40 -11.41
CA LEU A 979 3.66 7.33 -10.03
C LEU A 979 4.96 8.13 -9.93
N ASP A 980 5.02 9.14 -9.05
CA ASP A 980 6.28 9.85 -8.75
C ASP A 980 7.21 8.93 -7.96
N VAL A 981 8.29 8.50 -8.61
CA VAL A 981 9.33 7.62 -8.06
C VAL A 981 10.67 8.35 -7.93
N ASP A 982 10.69 9.68 -8.03
CA ASP A 982 11.92 10.49 -7.96
C ASP A 982 12.68 10.28 -6.65
N ARG A 983 11.94 10.19 -5.53
CA ARG A 983 12.56 9.92 -4.22
C ARG A 983 13.19 8.53 -4.17
N GLU A 984 12.52 7.51 -4.70
CA GLU A 984 13.00 6.13 -4.70
C GLU A 984 14.26 5.99 -5.57
N VAL A 985 14.22 6.52 -6.79
CA VAL A 985 15.36 6.46 -7.72
C VAL A 985 16.56 7.21 -7.15
N ARG A 986 16.36 8.38 -6.54
CA ARG A 986 17.46 9.14 -5.90
C ARG A 986 18.03 8.42 -4.69
N MET A 987 17.18 7.83 -3.83
CA MET A 987 17.64 7.08 -2.66
C MET A 987 18.44 5.82 -3.06
N GLN A 988 18.03 5.12 -4.12
CA GLN A 988 18.77 3.97 -4.63
C GLN A 988 20.17 4.37 -5.13
N GLU A 989 20.28 5.51 -5.84
CA GLU A 989 21.58 6.01 -6.31
C GLU A 989 22.45 6.52 -5.15
N GLU A 990 21.87 7.20 -4.16
CA GLU A 990 22.57 7.60 -2.94
C GLU A 990 23.08 6.38 -2.15
N LEU A 991 22.27 5.32 -2.06
CA LEU A 991 22.67 4.06 -1.41
C LEU A 991 23.81 3.38 -2.15
N ARG A 992 23.74 3.30 -3.49
CA ARG A 992 24.81 2.77 -4.34
C ARG A 992 26.12 3.52 -4.11
N LEU A 993 26.06 4.86 -4.13
CA LEU A 993 27.22 5.72 -3.87
C LEU A 993 27.73 5.61 -2.42
N ALA A 994 26.85 5.41 -1.44
CA ALA A 994 27.21 5.19 -0.05
C ALA A 994 27.90 3.83 0.15
N GLN A 995 27.42 2.77 -0.50
CA GLN A 995 28.05 1.44 -0.51
C GLN A 995 29.44 1.50 -1.13
N GLU A 996 29.59 2.12 -2.31
CA GLU A 996 30.91 2.33 -2.93
C GLU A 996 31.88 3.10 -2.02
N ARG A 997 31.38 4.10 -1.26
CA ARG A 997 32.18 4.85 -0.28
C ARG A 997 32.54 4.00 0.92
N LEU A 998 31.64 3.14 1.38
CA LEU A 998 31.86 2.23 2.51
C LEU A 998 32.90 1.16 2.15
N GLU A 999 32.82 0.59 0.96
CA GLU A 999 33.82 -0.35 0.44
C GLU A 999 35.20 0.31 0.34
N ARG A 1000 35.28 1.53 -0.22
CA ARG A 1000 36.54 2.30 -0.26
C ARG A 1000 37.05 2.67 1.14
N ALA A 1001 36.17 3.02 2.07
CA ALA A 1001 36.55 3.35 3.44
C ALA A 1001 37.01 2.11 4.23
N GLY A 1002 36.38 0.95 4.01
CA GLY A 1002 36.80 -0.33 4.56
C GLY A 1002 38.20 -0.73 4.05
N GLN A 1003 38.44 -0.57 2.75
CA GLN A 1003 39.78 -0.76 2.15
C GLN A 1003 40.82 0.19 2.76
N ALA A 1004 40.48 1.47 2.97
CA ALA A 1004 41.37 2.46 3.56
C ALA A 1004 41.65 2.21 5.06
N ALA A 1005 40.67 1.74 5.82
CA ALA A 1005 40.82 1.40 7.24
C ALA A 1005 41.75 0.20 7.44
N SER A 1006 41.61 -0.86 6.63
CA SER A 1006 42.59 -1.97 6.60
C SER A 1006 43.99 -1.49 6.23
N LEU A 1007 44.12 -0.56 5.27
CA LEU A 1007 45.40 0.05 4.88
C LEU A 1007 46.09 0.81 6.04
N ALA A 1008 45.30 1.46 6.90
CA ALA A 1008 45.82 2.20 8.06
C ALA A 1008 46.31 1.27 9.18
N GLU A 1009 45.58 0.19 9.47
CA GLU A 1009 45.94 -0.81 10.48
C GLU A 1009 47.19 -1.60 10.05
N LEU A 1010 47.29 -1.97 8.77
CA LEU A 1010 48.44 -2.64 8.18
C LEU A 1010 49.70 -1.75 8.15
N SER A 1011 49.56 -0.44 7.96
CA SER A 1011 50.70 0.49 7.88
C SER A 1011 51.52 0.57 9.17
N ALA A 1012 50.88 0.50 10.34
CA ALA A 1012 51.58 0.53 11.63
C ALA A 1012 52.40 -0.75 11.87
N SER A 1013 51.84 -1.91 11.48
CA SER A 1013 52.53 -3.20 11.54
C SER A 1013 53.70 -3.26 10.55
N ILE A 1014 53.49 -2.81 9.30
CA ILE A 1014 54.53 -2.71 8.26
C ILE A 1014 55.71 -1.84 8.73
N ALA A 1015 55.42 -0.68 9.30
CA ALA A 1015 56.44 0.20 9.83
C ALA A 1015 57.25 -0.46 10.94
N HIS A 1016 56.61 -1.22 11.83
CA HIS A 1016 57.28 -1.93 12.91
C HIS A 1016 58.23 -3.02 12.38
N GLU A 1017 57.77 -3.83 11.41
CA GLU A 1017 58.58 -4.94 10.86
C GLU A 1017 59.73 -4.50 9.96
N VAL A 1018 59.56 -3.43 9.19
CA VAL A 1018 60.64 -2.90 8.34
C VAL A 1018 61.69 -2.18 9.19
N ASN A 1019 61.26 -1.48 10.23
CA ASN A 1019 62.18 -0.73 11.10
C ASN A 1019 63.06 -1.63 11.96
N GLN A 1020 62.60 -2.82 12.37
CA GLN A 1020 63.40 -3.74 13.19
C GLN A 1020 64.73 -4.17 12.54
N PRO A 1021 64.77 -4.76 11.34
CA PRO A 1021 66.03 -5.13 10.68
C PRO A 1021 66.83 -3.90 10.25
N LEU A 1022 66.19 -2.80 9.84
CA LEU A 1022 66.90 -1.55 9.52
C LEU A 1022 67.62 -0.95 10.74
N ALA A 1023 66.99 -0.95 11.91
CA ALA A 1023 67.62 -0.50 13.15
C ALA A 1023 68.80 -1.41 13.54
N ALA A 1024 68.66 -2.73 13.35
CA ALA A 1024 69.73 -3.70 13.59
C ALA A 1024 70.92 -3.50 12.62
N ILE A 1025 70.66 -3.21 11.34
CA ILE A 1025 71.69 -2.84 10.35
C ILE A 1025 72.46 -1.61 10.81
N VAL A 1026 71.77 -0.55 11.21
CA VAL A 1026 72.41 0.70 11.65
C VAL A 1026 73.25 0.47 12.90
N ALA A 1027 72.71 -0.25 13.89
CA ALA A 1027 73.43 -0.59 15.12
C ALA A 1027 74.67 -1.45 14.87
N ASN A 1028 74.55 -2.50 14.05
CA ASN A 1028 75.66 -3.38 13.70
C ASN A 1028 76.71 -2.67 12.82
N SER A 1029 76.30 -1.73 11.95
CA SER A 1029 77.21 -0.90 11.16
C SER A 1029 78.03 0.04 12.04
N HIS A 1030 77.40 0.70 13.02
CA HIS A 1030 78.12 1.50 14.02
C HIS A 1030 79.08 0.65 14.87
N ALA A 1031 78.66 -0.55 15.27
CA ALA A 1031 79.52 -1.47 16.01
C ALA A 1031 80.73 -1.92 15.17
N CYS A 1032 80.52 -2.23 13.89
CA CYS A 1032 81.58 -2.58 12.95
C CYS A 1032 82.58 -1.43 12.79
N TYR A 1033 82.10 -0.21 12.57
CA TYR A 1033 82.95 0.99 12.50
C TYR A 1033 83.77 1.15 13.79
N ARG A 1034 83.14 1.02 14.96
CA ARG A 1034 83.82 1.13 16.25
C ARG A 1034 84.93 0.10 16.44
N TRP A 1035 84.74 -1.14 15.99
CA TRP A 1035 85.77 -2.19 16.09
C TRP A 1035 86.92 -2.01 15.11
N LEU A 1036 86.66 -1.43 13.93
CA LEU A 1036 87.68 -1.06 12.95
C LEU A 1036 88.48 0.19 13.38
N SER A 1037 87.88 1.09 14.16
CA SER A 1037 88.51 2.31 14.67
C SER A 1037 89.15 2.17 16.06
N ALA A 1038 89.08 0.99 16.70
CA ALA A 1038 89.71 0.74 18.00
C ALA A 1038 91.21 0.45 17.88
N ASP A 1039 91.99 0.71 18.94
CA ASP A 1039 93.42 0.38 19.01
C ASP A 1039 93.70 -0.63 20.15
N PRO A 1040 94.19 -1.85 19.87
CA PRO A 1040 94.43 -2.41 18.53
C PRO A 1040 93.13 -2.77 17.79
N VAL A 1041 93.19 -2.72 16.45
CA VAL A 1041 92.05 -2.99 15.55
C VAL A 1041 91.53 -4.41 15.74
N ASN A 1042 90.21 -4.55 15.92
CA ASN A 1042 89.55 -5.85 16.10
C ASN A 1042 88.82 -6.29 14.82
N ILE A 1043 89.58 -6.83 13.87
CA ILE A 1043 89.09 -7.28 12.56
C ILE A 1043 88.07 -8.43 12.69
N GLU A 1044 88.27 -9.33 13.66
CA GLU A 1044 87.39 -10.49 13.87
C GLU A 1044 85.97 -10.06 14.27
N ARG A 1045 85.85 -9.14 15.24
CA ARG A 1045 84.53 -8.60 15.64
C ARG A 1045 83.90 -7.71 14.57
N ALA A 1046 84.70 -6.98 13.82
CA ALA A 1046 84.21 -6.20 12.67
C ALA A 1046 83.61 -7.11 11.58
N LYS A 1047 84.25 -8.25 11.30
CA LYS A 1047 83.74 -9.24 10.33
C LYS A 1047 82.43 -9.87 10.79
N ILE A 1048 82.32 -10.26 12.07
CA ILE A 1048 81.08 -10.80 12.65
C ILE A 1048 79.93 -9.78 12.60
N THR A 1049 80.20 -8.51 12.89
CA THR A 1049 79.17 -7.45 12.80
C THR A 1049 78.77 -7.14 11.36
N THR A 1050 79.71 -7.22 10.40
CA THR A 1050 79.41 -7.12 8.96
C THR A 1050 78.53 -8.28 8.47
N GLU A 1051 78.78 -9.50 8.92
CA GLU A 1051 77.92 -10.66 8.61
C GLU A 1051 76.50 -10.50 9.16
N ARG A 1052 76.34 -9.87 10.34
CA ARG A 1052 75.03 -9.50 10.89
C ARG A 1052 74.33 -8.44 10.06
N VAL A 1053 75.05 -7.40 9.61
CA VAL A 1053 74.50 -6.40 8.67
C VAL A 1053 73.97 -7.05 7.40
N ILE A 1054 74.74 -7.97 6.79
CA ILE A 1054 74.31 -8.68 5.56
C ILE A 1054 73.05 -9.51 5.83
N ARG A 1055 72.97 -10.17 6.98
CA ARG A 1055 71.80 -10.96 7.39
C ARG A 1055 70.56 -10.08 7.59
N ASP A 1056 70.69 -8.99 8.33
CA ASP A 1056 69.59 -8.08 8.62
C ASP A 1056 69.13 -7.35 7.35
N ALA A 1057 70.05 -7.03 6.43
CA ALA A 1057 69.74 -6.48 5.11
C ALA A 1057 68.94 -7.45 4.23
N LYS A 1058 69.30 -8.74 4.23
CA LYS A 1058 68.48 -9.78 3.57
C LYS A 1058 67.11 -9.92 4.21
N SER A 1059 67.03 -9.89 5.53
CA SER A 1059 65.76 -9.93 6.27
C SER A 1059 64.85 -8.75 5.91
N ALA A 1060 65.39 -7.53 5.84
CA ALA A 1060 64.66 -6.34 5.41
C ALA A 1060 64.15 -6.46 3.97
N ALA A 1061 64.97 -6.98 3.04
CA ALA A 1061 64.56 -7.22 1.66
C ALA A 1061 63.42 -8.25 1.56
N ASP A 1062 63.46 -9.30 2.38
CA ASP A 1062 62.41 -10.32 2.45
C ASP A 1062 61.10 -9.75 3.01
N VAL A 1063 61.15 -8.89 4.04
CA VAL A 1063 59.98 -8.17 4.58
C VAL A 1063 59.35 -7.28 3.49
N VAL A 1064 60.16 -6.49 2.80
CA VAL A 1064 59.68 -5.62 1.70
C VAL A 1064 59.07 -6.43 0.56
N SER A 1065 59.65 -7.58 0.21
CA SER A 1065 59.09 -8.49 -0.79
C SER A 1065 57.71 -9.01 -0.39
N ARG A 1066 57.54 -9.44 0.88
CA ARG A 1066 56.25 -9.90 1.43
C ARG A 1066 55.19 -8.80 1.44
N ILE A 1067 55.57 -7.57 1.81
CA ILE A 1067 54.68 -6.41 1.77
C ILE A 1067 54.24 -6.12 0.32
N ARG A 1068 55.18 -6.13 -0.61
CA ARG A 1068 54.88 -5.88 -2.03
C ARG A 1068 53.95 -6.94 -2.62
N ALA A 1069 53.98 -8.17 -2.13
CA ALA A 1069 53.06 -9.23 -2.53
C ALA A 1069 51.61 -8.99 -2.01
N LEU A 1070 51.43 -8.44 -0.80
CA LEU A 1070 50.11 -8.11 -0.24
C LEU A 1070 49.34 -7.08 -1.06
N PHE A 1071 50.05 -6.12 -1.67
CA PHE A 1071 49.44 -5.01 -2.41
C PHE A 1071 49.30 -5.24 -3.92
N LYS A 1072 49.82 -6.36 -4.46
CA LYS A 1072 49.79 -6.63 -5.90
C LYS A 1072 48.56 -7.46 -6.30
N GLN A 1073 47.38 -6.84 -6.28
CA GLN A 1073 46.22 -7.32 -7.04
C GLN A 1073 46.28 -6.73 -8.46
N SER A 1074 47.02 -7.37 -9.36
CA SER A 1074 46.91 -7.08 -10.81
C SER A 1074 46.27 -8.27 -11.50
N VAL A 1075 45.00 -8.13 -11.89
CA VAL A 1075 44.30 -9.08 -12.77
C VAL A 1075 45.01 -9.21 -14.14
N GLU A 1076 45.82 -8.21 -14.50
CA GLU A 1076 46.46 -8.05 -15.83
C GLU A 1076 47.58 -9.07 -16.18
N ASN A 1077 48.10 -9.88 -15.25
CA ASN A 1077 49.22 -10.80 -15.53
C ASN A 1077 48.88 -12.30 -15.58
N ARG A 1078 47.60 -12.69 -15.50
CA ARG A 1078 47.20 -14.10 -15.54
C ARG A 1078 47.34 -14.67 -16.95
N ARG A 1079 48.08 -15.77 -17.08
CA ARG A 1079 48.28 -16.49 -18.35
C ARG A 1079 47.71 -17.89 -18.25
N ILE A 1080 47.26 -18.42 -19.40
CA ILE A 1080 46.88 -19.82 -19.50
C ILE A 1080 48.17 -20.64 -19.56
N LEU A 1081 48.39 -21.51 -18.57
CA LEU A 1081 49.59 -22.35 -18.49
C LEU A 1081 49.31 -23.70 -17.84
N VAL A 1082 50.16 -24.67 -18.15
CA VAL A 1082 50.15 -26.01 -17.52
C VAL A 1082 50.97 -25.93 -16.23
N LEU A 1083 50.40 -26.34 -15.11
CA LEU A 1083 50.99 -26.14 -13.78
C LEU A 1083 52.15 -27.09 -13.43
N SER A 1084 52.35 -28.16 -14.20
CA SER A 1084 53.46 -29.12 -14.01
C SER A 1084 54.82 -28.41 -13.95
N ASP A 1085 55.02 -27.43 -14.83
CA ASP A 1085 56.28 -26.68 -14.92
C ASP A 1085 56.50 -25.82 -13.67
N VAL A 1086 55.42 -25.23 -13.14
CA VAL A 1086 55.46 -24.36 -11.95
C VAL A 1086 55.79 -25.16 -10.69
N ILE A 1087 55.24 -26.37 -10.55
CA ILE A 1087 55.57 -27.29 -9.45
C ILE A 1087 57.04 -27.74 -9.54
N SER A 1088 57.50 -28.15 -10.72
CA SER A 1088 58.89 -28.62 -10.90
C SER A 1088 59.89 -27.54 -10.50
N GLU A 1089 59.65 -26.30 -10.90
CA GLU A 1089 60.49 -25.17 -10.51
C GLU A 1089 60.41 -24.84 -9.02
N ALA A 1090 59.20 -24.83 -8.42
CA ALA A 1090 59.03 -24.58 -7.00
C ALA A 1090 59.80 -25.61 -6.15
N CYS A 1091 59.73 -26.88 -6.56
CA CYS A 1091 60.49 -27.97 -5.92
C CYS A 1091 61.99 -27.80 -6.13
N SER A 1092 62.43 -27.37 -7.32
CA SER A 1092 63.85 -27.11 -7.62
C SER A 1092 64.43 -25.98 -6.76
N LEU A 1093 63.65 -24.92 -6.50
CA LEU A 1093 64.05 -23.81 -5.63
C LEU A 1093 64.27 -24.24 -4.18
N ILE A 1094 63.49 -25.22 -3.70
CA ILE A 1094 63.57 -25.70 -2.31
C ILE A 1094 64.51 -26.91 -2.18
N ALA A 1095 64.85 -27.61 -3.27
CA ALA A 1095 65.65 -28.84 -3.24
C ALA A 1095 66.96 -28.72 -2.44
N ALA A 1096 67.69 -27.62 -2.60
CA ALA A 1096 68.94 -27.37 -1.87
C ALA A 1096 68.72 -27.20 -0.35
N GLU A 1097 67.58 -26.66 0.07
CA GLU A 1097 67.22 -26.52 1.48
C GLU A 1097 66.68 -27.83 2.06
N ALA A 1098 65.86 -28.56 1.29
CA ALA A 1098 65.37 -29.89 1.66
C ALA A 1098 66.54 -30.87 1.88
N LEU A 1099 67.54 -30.84 1.01
CA LEU A 1099 68.76 -31.65 1.15
C LEU A 1099 69.53 -31.31 2.44
N ARG A 1100 69.69 -30.01 2.76
CA ARG A 1100 70.35 -29.57 4.00
C ARG A 1100 69.61 -30.04 5.25
N ARG A 1101 68.28 -30.05 5.21
CA ARG A 1101 67.42 -30.50 6.33
C ARG A 1101 67.20 -32.01 6.36
N ARG A 1102 67.81 -32.78 5.44
CA ARG A 1102 67.62 -34.24 5.27
C ARG A 1102 66.15 -34.65 5.05
N ILE A 1103 65.42 -33.83 4.30
CA ILE A 1103 64.00 -34.04 3.97
C ILE A 1103 63.91 -34.67 2.58
N ARG A 1104 63.19 -35.78 2.47
CA ARG A 1104 62.89 -36.42 1.17
C ARG A 1104 61.66 -35.76 0.56
N LEU A 1105 61.82 -35.20 -0.64
CA LEU A 1105 60.72 -34.61 -1.40
C LEU A 1105 60.20 -35.65 -2.40
N ASN A 1106 58.95 -36.07 -2.26
CA ASN A 1106 58.27 -36.96 -3.19
C ASN A 1106 57.32 -36.12 -4.05
N ILE A 1107 57.43 -36.24 -5.37
CA ILE A 1107 56.63 -35.46 -6.32
C ILE A 1107 55.85 -36.46 -7.18
N ASP A 1108 54.53 -36.36 -7.15
CA ASP A 1108 53.61 -37.19 -7.92
C ASP A 1108 52.67 -36.28 -8.72
N VAL A 1109 52.93 -36.15 -10.02
CA VAL A 1109 52.22 -35.23 -10.90
C VAL A 1109 51.62 -36.01 -12.06
N GLU A 1110 50.31 -35.90 -12.22
CA GLU A 1110 49.58 -36.51 -13.33
C GLU A 1110 50.05 -35.93 -14.68
N THR A 1111 50.24 -36.80 -15.68
CA THR A 1111 50.91 -36.46 -16.95
C THR A 1111 50.04 -35.69 -17.95
N ASN A 1112 48.74 -35.50 -17.68
CA ASN A 1112 47.75 -35.00 -18.65
C ASN A 1112 46.78 -33.96 -18.06
N LEU A 1113 47.32 -32.95 -17.38
CA LEU A 1113 46.54 -31.90 -16.70
C LEU A 1113 46.07 -30.79 -17.65
N SER A 1114 44.82 -30.35 -17.49
CA SER A 1114 44.26 -29.25 -18.28
C SER A 1114 44.85 -27.87 -17.88
N PRO A 1115 44.99 -26.92 -18.81
CA PRO A 1115 45.55 -25.59 -18.50
C PRO A 1115 44.66 -24.75 -17.57
N VAL A 1116 45.28 -23.97 -16.70
CA VAL A 1116 44.60 -23.00 -15.81
C VAL A 1116 45.02 -21.57 -16.13
N LYS A 1117 44.16 -20.60 -15.85
CA LYS A 1117 44.46 -19.17 -16.06
C LYS A 1117 44.96 -18.52 -14.77
N VAL A 1118 46.28 -18.49 -14.58
CA VAL A 1118 46.91 -18.05 -13.31
C VAL A 1118 48.10 -17.12 -13.50
N ASP A 1119 48.44 -16.36 -12.46
CA ASP A 1119 49.74 -15.70 -12.34
C ASP A 1119 50.77 -16.72 -11.85
N ARG A 1120 51.71 -17.06 -12.75
CA ARG A 1120 52.78 -18.03 -12.51
C ARG A 1120 53.58 -17.74 -11.24
N ILE A 1121 53.92 -16.47 -10.98
CA ILE A 1121 54.77 -16.08 -9.85
C ILE A 1121 54.00 -16.27 -8.54
N GLN A 1122 52.73 -15.88 -8.53
CA GLN A 1122 51.89 -16.00 -7.33
C GLN A 1122 51.62 -17.46 -6.97
N VAL A 1123 51.35 -18.33 -7.95
CA VAL A 1123 51.16 -19.77 -7.68
C VAL A 1123 52.46 -20.44 -7.23
N GLN A 1124 53.61 -20.09 -7.84
CA GLN A 1124 54.92 -20.55 -7.37
C GLN A 1124 55.20 -20.13 -5.92
N GLN A 1125 54.79 -18.92 -5.53
CA GLN A 1125 54.92 -18.43 -4.16
C GLN A 1125 54.07 -19.25 -3.17
N VAL A 1126 52.82 -19.59 -3.52
CA VAL A 1126 51.97 -20.47 -2.70
C VAL A 1126 52.64 -21.82 -2.49
N LEU A 1127 53.12 -22.45 -3.57
CA LEU A 1127 53.80 -23.75 -3.52
C LEU A 1127 55.04 -23.73 -2.62
N VAL A 1128 55.93 -22.76 -2.83
CA VAL A 1128 57.16 -22.59 -2.04
C VAL A 1128 56.84 -22.39 -0.56
N ASN A 1129 55.80 -21.61 -0.26
CA ASN A 1129 55.41 -21.30 1.10
C ASN A 1129 54.80 -22.50 1.83
N LEU A 1130 53.94 -23.27 1.16
CA LEU A 1130 53.34 -24.49 1.72
C LEU A 1130 54.40 -25.59 1.93
N ILE A 1131 55.30 -25.81 0.96
CA ILE A 1131 56.40 -26.79 1.10
C ILE A 1131 57.34 -26.38 2.24
N ARG A 1132 57.70 -25.10 2.34
CA ARG A 1132 58.55 -24.58 3.42
C ARG A 1132 57.88 -24.74 4.79
N ASN A 1133 56.59 -24.45 4.89
CA ASN A 1133 55.84 -24.64 6.13
C ASN A 1133 55.83 -26.12 6.57
N GLY A 1134 55.68 -27.05 5.62
CA GLY A 1134 55.81 -28.49 5.88
C GLY A 1134 57.21 -28.87 6.36
N MET A 1135 58.26 -28.31 5.75
CA MET A 1135 59.65 -28.55 6.18
C MET A 1135 59.93 -28.05 7.60
N GLU A 1136 59.50 -26.83 7.92
CA GLU A 1136 59.68 -26.23 9.25
C GLU A 1136 58.90 -26.98 10.34
N ALA A 1137 57.70 -27.48 10.01
CA ALA A 1137 56.91 -28.31 10.93
C ALA A 1137 57.61 -29.61 11.32
N MET A 1138 58.63 -30.03 10.57
CA MET A 1138 59.44 -31.22 10.82
C MET A 1138 60.83 -30.92 11.41
N ASP A 1139 61.15 -29.67 11.75
CA ASP A 1139 62.41 -29.33 12.41
C ASP A 1139 62.65 -30.14 13.71
N PRO A 1140 61.64 -30.41 14.57
CA PRO A 1140 61.81 -31.22 15.79
C PRO A 1140 62.02 -32.72 15.59
N ILE A 1141 61.79 -33.25 14.38
CA ILE A 1141 61.93 -34.69 14.09
C ILE A 1141 63.39 -35.00 13.75
N GLU A 1142 63.93 -36.14 14.19
CA GLU A 1142 65.34 -36.48 13.89
C GLU A 1142 65.51 -37.28 12.59
N ASP A 1143 64.61 -38.24 12.29
CA ASP A 1143 64.71 -39.12 11.13
C ASP A 1143 63.39 -39.31 10.35
N ASN A 1144 63.52 -39.72 9.08
CA ASN A 1144 62.43 -40.05 8.16
C ASN A 1144 61.50 -38.87 7.79
N LYS A 1145 62.05 -37.67 7.56
CA LYS A 1145 61.29 -36.48 7.16
C LYS A 1145 60.89 -36.54 5.70
N THR A 1146 59.60 -36.42 5.41
CA THR A 1146 59.07 -36.48 4.04
C THR A 1146 58.10 -35.33 3.76
N VAL A 1147 58.22 -34.73 2.59
CA VAL A 1147 57.18 -33.86 2.01
C VAL A 1147 56.69 -34.50 0.72
N ASP A 1148 55.40 -34.80 0.66
CA ASP A 1148 54.72 -35.32 -0.50
C ASP A 1148 53.98 -34.18 -1.23
N VAL A 1149 54.28 -33.96 -2.50
CA VAL A 1149 53.58 -33.01 -3.37
C VAL A 1149 52.84 -33.82 -4.43
N ARG A 1150 51.50 -33.79 -4.39
CA ARG A 1150 50.63 -34.48 -5.36
C ARG A 1150 49.84 -33.49 -6.19
N MET A 1151 49.69 -33.79 -7.47
CA MET A 1151 48.89 -32.98 -8.39
C MET A 1151 48.08 -33.88 -9.31
N HIS A 1152 46.76 -33.71 -9.28
CA HIS A 1152 45.82 -34.48 -10.09
C HIS A 1152 44.60 -33.62 -10.47
N GLN A 1153 43.93 -33.98 -11.55
CA GLN A 1153 42.70 -33.32 -11.97
C GLN A 1153 41.48 -33.94 -11.26
N VAL A 1154 40.58 -33.11 -10.75
CA VAL A 1154 39.30 -33.53 -10.16
C VAL A 1154 38.19 -32.67 -10.77
N ASP A 1155 37.31 -33.29 -11.54
CA ASP A 1155 36.23 -32.62 -12.28
C ASP A 1155 36.76 -31.44 -13.14
N ASP A 1156 36.27 -30.23 -12.89
CA ASP A 1156 36.63 -28.98 -13.58
C ASP A 1156 37.77 -28.19 -12.86
N GLU A 1157 38.47 -28.82 -11.91
CA GLU A 1157 39.54 -28.19 -11.13
C GLU A 1157 40.83 -29.02 -11.13
N VAL A 1158 41.97 -28.35 -11.04
CA VAL A 1158 43.26 -28.99 -10.75
C VAL A 1158 43.52 -28.92 -9.24
N ARG A 1159 43.68 -30.07 -8.60
CA ARG A 1159 43.92 -30.21 -7.16
C ARG A 1159 45.40 -30.44 -6.87
N ILE A 1160 45.96 -29.63 -5.96
CA ILE A 1160 47.33 -29.73 -5.48
C ILE A 1160 47.30 -30.07 -3.99
N GLU A 1161 48.04 -31.10 -3.60
CA GLU A 1161 48.19 -31.53 -2.21
C GLU A 1161 49.64 -31.46 -1.78
N ILE A 1162 49.92 -30.82 -0.65
CA ILE A 1162 51.23 -30.81 -0.01
C ILE A 1162 51.08 -31.41 1.38
N GLY A 1163 51.59 -32.63 1.55
CA GLY A 1163 51.60 -33.38 2.80
C GLY A 1163 52.98 -33.39 3.45
N ASP A 1164 53.04 -33.13 4.75
CA ASP A 1164 54.22 -33.40 5.59
C ASP A 1164 53.96 -34.57 6.53
N ASN A 1165 55.02 -35.11 7.15
CA ASN A 1165 54.90 -36.09 8.22
C ASN A 1165 55.34 -35.55 9.60
N GLY A 1166 55.06 -34.27 9.85
CA GLY A 1166 55.34 -33.51 11.06
C GLY A 1166 54.34 -33.73 12.21
N ASN A 1167 54.23 -32.75 13.11
CA ASN A 1167 53.37 -32.81 14.30
C ASN A 1167 51.87 -32.50 14.02
N GLY A 1168 51.51 -32.19 12.77
CA GLY A 1168 50.14 -31.84 12.38
C GLY A 1168 49.69 -30.43 12.79
N VAL A 1169 48.42 -30.12 12.57
CA VAL A 1169 47.83 -28.79 12.83
C VAL A 1169 46.80 -28.88 13.97
N ALA A 1170 47.00 -28.09 15.03
CA ALA A 1170 46.13 -28.07 16.22
C ALA A 1170 44.82 -27.28 16.02
N PHE A 1171 44.84 -26.21 15.21
CA PHE A 1171 43.70 -25.28 15.02
C PHE A 1171 43.40 -25.03 13.53
N PRO A 1172 42.95 -26.05 12.77
CA PRO A 1172 42.88 -25.98 11.30
C PRO A 1172 41.99 -24.88 10.75
N GLU A 1173 40.99 -24.41 11.50
CA GLU A 1173 40.11 -23.32 11.07
C GLU A 1173 40.75 -21.93 11.23
N ARG A 1174 41.65 -21.76 12.22
CA ARG A 1174 42.26 -20.47 12.54
C ARG A 1174 43.63 -20.24 11.90
N ILE A 1175 44.28 -21.28 11.37
CA ILE A 1175 45.62 -21.16 10.74
C ILE A 1175 45.68 -20.22 9.53
N PHE A 1176 44.52 -19.89 8.96
CA PHE A 1176 44.41 -18.98 7.83
C PHE A 1176 43.99 -17.56 8.24
N GLU A 1177 43.74 -17.30 9.53
CA GLU A 1177 43.50 -15.95 10.05
C GLU A 1177 44.81 -15.12 9.97
N PRO A 1178 44.77 -13.87 9.49
CA PRO A 1178 45.92 -12.98 9.53
C PRO A 1178 46.44 -12.84 10.97
N PHE A 1179 47.76 -12.88 11.14
CA PHE A 1179 48.46 -12.80 12.44
C PHE A 1179 48.29 -14.00 13.40
N PHE A 1180 47.56 -15.05 13.01
CA PHE A 1180 47.47 -16.28 13.80
C PHE A 1180 48.66 -17.20 13.51
N THR A 1181 49.41 -17.55 14.55
CA THR A 1181 50.63 -18.36 14.44
C THR A 1181 50.83 -19.22 15.68
N THR A 1182 51.33 -20.44 15.49
CA THR A 1182 51.76 -21.32 16.58
C THR A 1182 53.29 -21.36 16.74
N LYS A 1183 54.02 -20.55 15.97
CA LYS A 1183 55.49 -20.49 15.96
C LYS A 1183 55.97 -19.27 16.76
N GLU A 1184 56.96 -19.45 17.65
CA GLU A 1184 57.53 -18.35 18.48
C GLU A 1184 58.05 -17.15 17.66
N ASN A 1185 58.54 -17.38 16.44
CA ASN A 1185 59.08 -16.34 15.54
C ASN A 1185 58.29 -16.18 14.23
N GLY A 1186 57.10 -16.78 14.12
CA GLY A 1186 56.31 -16.74 12.89
C GLY A 1186 55.21 -15.69 12.98
N MET A 1187 55.08 -14.80 11.99
CA MET A 1187 54.10 -13.71 12.00
C MET A 1187 52.64 -14.15 11.66
N GLY A 1188 52.40 -15.42 11.32
CA GLY A 1188 51.05 -15.91 10.98
C GLY A 1188 50.50 -15.45 9.63
N MET A 1189 51.24 -14.66 8.85
CA MET A 1189 50.75 -14.13 7.58
C MET A 1189 50.87 -15.08 6.38
N GLY A 1190 51.78 -16.06 6.41
CA GLY A 1190 52.09 -16.88 5.25
C GLY A 1190 50.91 -17.70 4.70
N LEU A 1191 50.13 -18.33 5.59
CA LEU A 1191 48.98 -19.14 5.18
C LEU A 1191 47.78 -18.27 4.75
N ALA A 1192 47.57 -17.13 5.40
CA ALA A 1192 46.58 -16.13 4.99
C ALA A 1192 46.87 -15.56 3.58
N ILE A 1193 48.13 -15.25 3.27
CA ILE A 1193 48.57 -14.83 1.93
C ILE A 1193 48.32 -15.94 0.91
N SER A 1194 48.63 -17.19 1.28
CA SER A 1194 48.44 -18.34 0.38
C SER A 1194 46.95 -18.53 0.04
N ARG A 1195 46.07 -18.38 1.03
CA ARG A 1195 44.61 -18.44 0.85
C ARG A 1195 44.11 -17.32 -0.05
N SER A 1196 44.53 -16.08 0.19
CA SER A 1196 44.15 -14.93 -0.62
C SER A 1196 44.60 -15.05 -2.07
N ILE A 1197 45.81 -15.56 -2.33
CA ILE A 1197 46.29 -15.81 -3.69
C ILE A 1197 45.44 -16.89 -4.38
N VAL A 1198 45.16 -18.00 -3.72
CA VAL A 1198 44.36 -19.10 -4.29
C VAL A 1198 42.92 -18.65 -4.60
N GLU A 1199 42.27 -17.96 -3.66
CA GLU A 1199 40.91 -17.42 -3.82
C GLU A 1199 40.84 -16.36 -4.93
N ALA A 1200 41.88 -15.51 -5.05
CA ALA A 1200 41.96 -14.54 -6.16
C ALA A 1200 41.97 -15.23 -7.53
N HIS A 1201 42.46 -16.46 -7.63
CA HIS A 1201 42.49 -17.27 -8.86
C HIS A 1201 41.24 -18.14 -9.05
N GLY A 1202 40.19 -17.95 -8.24
CA GLY A 1202 38.95 -18.73 -8.32
C GLY A 1202 39.04 -20.11 -7.67
N GLY A 1203 40.10 -20.36 -6.90
CA GLY A 1203 40.36 -21.62 -6.22
C GLY A 1203 39.97 -21.62 -4.74
N ARG A 1204 40.22 -22.73 -4.04
CA ARG A 1204 40.05 -22.84 -2.57
C ARG A 1204 41.30 -23.46 -1.93
N LEU A 1205 41.67 -23.04 -0.72
CA LEU A 1205 42.78 -23.60 0.08
C LEU A 1205 42.25 -24.02 1.46
N TRP A 1206 42.54 -25.25 1.87
CA TRP A 1206 42.21 -25.76 3.21
C TRP A 1206 43.30 -26.71 3.72
N ALA A 1207 43.18 -27.18 4.97
CA ALA A 1207 44.12 -28.10 5.60
C ALA A 1207 43.40 -29.30 6.23
N GLU A 1208 44.03 -30.46 6.13
CA GLU A 1208 43.58 -31.76 6.63
C GLU A 1208 44.69 -32.43 7.46
N ARG A 1209 44.34 -33.45 8.26
CA ARG A 1209 45.35 -34.28 8.95
C ARG A 1209 45.95 -35.29 7.99
N ASN A 1210 47.27 -35.49 8.05
CA ASN A 1210 47.96 -36.53 7.29
C ASN A 1210 48.18 -37.76 8.18
N GLU A 1211 47.82 -38.95 7.72
CA GLU A 1211 47.98 -40.22 8.45
C GLU A 1211 49.29 -40.92 8.03
N PRO A 1212 50.07 -41.52 8.95
CA PRO A 1212 49.83 -41.67 10.40
C PRO A 1212 50.24 -40.46 11.26
N ARG A 1213 50.88 -39.43 10.68
CA ARG A 1213 51.22 -38.15 11.34
C ARG A 1213 51.44 -37.04 10.30
N GLY A 1214 51.24 -35.78 10.68
CA GLY A 1214 51.52 -34.59 9.86
C GLY A 1214 50.29 -33.81 9.41
N ALA A 1215 50.51 -32.83 8.54
CA ALA A 1215 49.45 -32.00 7.96
C ALA A 1215 49.43 -32.14 6.44
N ARG A 1216 48.25 -32.00 5.84
CA ARG A 1216 48.06 -31.95 4.40
C ARG A 1216 47.36 -30.65 4.03
N PHE A 1217 48.03 -29.79 3.27
CA PHE A 1217 47.45 -28.59 2.71
C PHE A 1217 46.97 -28.88 1.30
N VAL A 1218 45.71 -28.56 1.01
CA VAL A 1218 45.09 -28.84 -0.28
C VAL A 1218 44.57 -27.54 -0.87
N PHE A 1219 44.92 -27.27 -2.13
CA PHE A 1219 44.27 -26.20 -2.89
C PHE A 1219 43.86 -26.60 -4.29
N THR A 1220 42.79 -25.98 -4.79
CA THR A 1220 42.26 -26.19 -6.14
C THR A 1220 42.39 -24.95 -7.00
N LEU A 1221 42.47 -25.14 -8.32
CA LEU A 1221 42.48 -24.07 -9.31
C LEU A 1221 41.57 -24.45 -10.49
N PRO A 1222 40.67 -23.55 -10.95
CA PRO A 1222 39.70 -23.87 -12.00
C PRO A 1222 40.34 -23.99 -13.38
N ILE A 1223 39.89 -24.98 -14.15
CA ILE A 1223 40.33 -25.24 -15.52
C ILE A 1223 39.65 -24.27 -16.48
N VAL A 1224 40.34 -23.88 -17.55
CA VAL A 1224 39.75 -23.07 -18.61
C VAL A 1224 38.88 -23.96 -19.51
N ALA A 1225 37.56 -23.72 -19.54
CA ALA A 1225 36.62 -24.48 -20.37
C ALA A 1225 37.01 -24.44 -21.86
N LYS A 1226 36.93 -25.60 -22.54
CA LYS A 1226 37.16 -25.75 -24.00
C LYS A 1226 36.10 -24.97 -24.79
N GLY A 1227 36.31 -23.67 -24.99
CA GLY A 1227 35.39 -22.82 -25.76
C GLY A 1227 35.72 -21.34 -25.80
N ALA A 1228 36.68 -20.85 -25.01
CA ALA A 1228 37.09 -19.45 -25.01
C ALA A 1228 38.55 -19.30 -25.45
N THR A 1229 38.78 -19.34 -26.76
CA THR A 1229 39.99 -18.78 -27.41
C THR A 1229 39.72 -17.37 -27.87
#